data_AF-A0A7Y3V2K9-F1
#
_entry.id   AF-A0A7Y3V2K9-F1
#
_cell.length_a   1.000
_cell.length_b   1.000
_cell.length_c   1.000
_cell.angle_alpha   90.00
_cell.angle_beta   90.00
_cell.angle_gamma   90.00
#
_symmetry.space_group_name_H-M   'P 1'
#
loop_
_entity.id
_entity.type
_entity.pdbx_description
1 polymer ?
#
loop_
_entity_poly.entity_id
_entity_poly.type
_entity_poly.pdbx_seq_one_letter_code
_entity_poly.pdbx_strand_id
1 'polypeptide(L)'
;MCRIRYSIYLFIFVLFSSQLFSQTKIVKNEYGKADTLQINIYQNKANLFIKHGDYDSAKVYVHKALEISEKNKFKIGTFNSYNIIANIYTRNGDYINAIKTYKENIKIAKQINYEKGLATTHNNIGTIYQTQANYPEALSMYFEAMKYFEKNNYKKGLSALYNNIGNIFRLQGKNNEALDYYNKSIKIKEELGDALGIASCYNNIGIIYFVDKNYDKALEFHEAALRIREDKENKQGVSMSLQNIGTIYFSTNQLEKANEYYLKSLEIKEAISDKSGMASLYKTIGRLKIEMQEYDAASEVVEKAIKIGIELDLKKELSECYRYLTTIDSAQGNFESAFSNYAIAIAYKDSIYNKENNIKLFQSQLNYEIEKKEMMAMAERERQKYSLYKSQHDILLLQQQNKFNELELQKKIVEIRQKDMLNDNQQKNISLLNKDRIIKIEQSKQNLLQLKQQRLITYSIAAICLLFVFLLIFVVNAFFVKSKKNKIILSQKEKVEEQNKLIEFQKSIVEEKNRELLDSILYAKRLQDAIFPSSQYLNAVLKKGFIFYQPKDIVSGDFYWAQEKGNNIFFAVADCTGHGVPGALVSVVCSNALKRAINEFHIYDPGKILDKVRELVAETFEKSEEEVKDGMDISLCNLEVLEPGKINLKWAGANNPLWLVRPLSVDNSLHYLQRESERLSENTKYFKNNHFEFIEFKAHIQAICKEENPIPFTTHTTELYEGDSLYLFSDGFADQFGGEKGKKYKLHKFRELILSIQEYDMDKQNDMIRNAFEKWKGNLEQVDDICVAGLRV
;
A
#
# COMPACT_ATOMS: atom_id res chain seq x y z
N MET A 1 20.35 18.31 86.94
CA MET A 1 20.28 18.72 85.52
C MET A 1 21.28 17.99 84.58
N CYS A 2 21.92 16.88 84.95
CA CYS A 2 22.89 16.19 84.06
C CYS A 2 22.40 14.92 83.34
N ARG A 3 21.21 14.37 83.65
CA ARG A 3 20.69 13.16 82.97
C ARG A 3 19.80 13.43 81.74
N ILE A 4 19.31 14.66 81.57
CA ILE A 4 18.43 15.01 80.43
C ILE A 4 19.23 15.44 79.19
N ARG A 5 20.47 15.91 79.36
CA ARG A 5 21.33 16.29 78.22
C ARG A 5 21.88 15.08 77.44
N TYR A 6 22.20 13.97 78.10
CA TYR A 6 22.76 12.79 77.41
C TYR A 6 21.74 12.03 76.54
N SER A 7 20.45 11.99 76.92
CA SER A 7 19.41 11.38 76.08
C SER A 7 19.10 12.19 74.82
N ILE A 8 19.28 13.51 74.86
CA ILE A 8 19.05 14.38 73.68
C ILE A 8 20.19 14.22 72.66
N TYR A 9 21.45 14.09 73.12
CA TYR A 9 22.58 13.83 72.21
C TYR A 9 22.53 12.42 71.61
N LEU A 10 22.06 11.41 72.34
CA LEU A 10 21.90 10.05 71.79
C LEU A 10 20.76 9.97 70.75
N PHE A 11 19.68 10.74 70.94
CA PHE A 11 18.57 10.80 69.99
C PHE A 11 18.91 11.60 68.72
N ILE A 12 19.72 12.66 68.83
CA ILE A 12 20.22 13.43 67.69
C ILE A 12 21.27 12.64 66.89
N PHE A 13 22.06 11.77 67.52
CA PHE A 13 23.04 10.92 66.82
C PHE A 13 22.39 9.76 66.04
N VAL A 14 21.25 9.24 66.50
CA VAL A 14 20.46 8.23 65.77
C VAL A 14 19.71 8.83 64.58
N LEU A 15 19.33 10.10 64.65
CA LEU A 15 18.73 10.81 63.50
C LEU A 15 19.77 11.20 62.44
N PHE A 16 20.98 11.61 62.84
CA PHE A 16 22.06 11.92 61.88
C PHE A 16 22.69 10.68 61.22
N SER A 17 22.73 9.52 61.88
CA SER A 17 23.18 8.28 61.25
C SER A 17 22.16 7.74 60.22
N SER A 18 20.87 8.02 60.39
CA SER A 18 19.83 7.70 59.41
C SER A 18 19.89 8.59 58.14
N GLN A 19 20.40 9.82 58.28
CA GLN A 19 20.60 10.75 57.16
C GLN A 19 21.93 10.51 56.42
N LEU A 20 22.98 10.02 57.09
CA LEU A 20 24.16 9.47 56.41
C LEU A 20 23.88 8.11 55.76
N PHE A 21 22.94 7.31 56.28
CA PHE A 21 22.51 6.06 55.64
C PHE A 21 21.57 6.29 54.44
N SER A 22 20.91 7.44 54.35
CA SER A 22 20.12 7.81 53.16
C SER A 22 20.97 8.46 52.06
N GLN A 23 22.07 9.14 52.40
CA GLN A 23 23.06 9.60 51.41
C GLN A 23 24.00 8.49 50.91
N THR A 24 24.23 7.42 51.69
CA THR A 24 24.97 6.23 51.21
C THR A 24 24.13 5.26 50.38
N LYS A 25 22.80 5.43 50.35
CA LYS A 25 21.92 4.73 49.38
C LYS A 25 21.82 5.44 48.03
N ILE A 26 22.34 6.67 47.93
CA ILE A 26 22.44 7.44 46.68
C ILE A 26 23.83 7.25 46.01
N VAL A 27 24.81 6.64 46.70
CA VAL A 27 26.16 6.40 46.16
C VAL A 27 26.44 4.92 45.83
N LYS A 28 25.45 4.01 45.94
CA LYS A 28 25.55 2.64 45.38
C LYS A 28 25.19 2.56 43.89
N ASN A 29 25.82 3.41 43.07
CA ASN A 29 25.75 3.33 41.60
C ASN A 29 27.15 3.40 40.94
N GLU A 30 28.19 2.99 41.65
CA GLU A 30 29.57 2.90 41.13
C GLU A 30 29.90 1.59 40.39
N TYR A 31 28.88 0.88 39.90
CA TYR A 31 29.04 -0.08 38.80
C TYR A 31 28.49 0.47 37.45
N GLY A 32 27.90 1.68 37.42
CA GLY A 32 27.15 2.19 36.26
C GLY A 32 27.91 3.07 35.26
N LYS A 33 29.00 3.74 35.65
CA LYS A 33 29.68 4.70 34.76
C LYS A 33 30.64 4.06 33.76
N ALA A 34 31.39 3.03 34.16
CA ALA A 34 32.35 2.35 33.29
C ALA A 34 31.64 1.55 32.18
N ASP A 35 30.61 0.78 32.52
CA ASP A 35 29.90 -0.04 31.55
C ASP A 35 29.02 0.79 30.60
N THR A 36 28.42 1.89 31.07
CA THR A 36 27.69 2.82 30.18
C THR A 36 28.64 3.51 29.21
N LEU A 37 29.85 3.87 29.65
CA LEU A 37 30.89 4.41 28.78
C LEU A 37 31.35 3.34 27.77
N GLN A 38 31.50 2.09 28.19
CA GLN A 38 31.88 0.97 27.33
C GLN A 38 30.82 0.70 26.25
N ILE A 39 29.53 0.73 26.60
CA ILE A 39 28.41 0.65 25.64
C ILE A 39 28.53 1.77 24.60
N ASN A 40 28.70 3.02 25.04
CA ASN A 40 28.84 4.16 24.12
C ASN A 40 30.06 4.05 23.22
N ILE A 41 31.20 3.55 23.73
CA ILE A 41 32.42 3.32 22.94
C ILE A 41 32.14 2.28 21.85
N TYR A 42 31.51 1.16 22.18
CA TYR A 42 31.18 0.13 21.20
C TYR A 42 30.15 0.61 20.17
N GLN A 43 29.14 1.38 20.58
CA GLN A 43 28.18 2.01 19.67
C GLN A 43 28.85 3.01 18.72
N ASN A 44 29.79 3.83 19.23
CA ASN A 44 30.56 4.76 18.41
C ASN A 44 31.47 4.03 17.42
N LYS A 45 32.14 2.94 17.85
CA LYS A 45 32.91 2.09 16.95
C LYS A 45 32.04 1.50 15.85
N ALA A 46 30.86 0.96 16.20
CA ALA A 46 29.93 0.44 15.22
C ALA A 46 29.52 1.51 14.18
N ASN A 47 29.18 2.72 14.63
CA ASN A 47 28.85 3.83 13.72
C ASN A 47 30.03 4.26 12.84
N LEU A 48 31.26 4.19 13.34
CA LEU A 48 32.46 4.46 12.53
C LEU A 48 32.64 3.40 11.44
N PHE A 49 32.51 2.11 11.77
CA PHE A 49 32.57 1.03 10.77
C PHE A 49 31.45 1.14 9.73
N ILE A 50 30.21 1.50 10.14
CA ILE A 50 29.11 1.80 9.21
C ILE A 50 29.49 2.93 8.25
N LYS A 51 30.13 3.99 8.74
CA LYS A 51 30.57 5.11 7.89
C LYS A 51 31.62 4.70 6.86
N HIS A 52 32.42 3.68 7.16
CA HIS A 52 33.41 3.10 6.25
C HIS A 52 32.91 1.92 5.42
N GLY A 53 31.63 1.53 5.56
CA GLY A 53 31.02 0.43 4.81
C GLY A 53 31.34 -0.98 5.34
N ASP A 54 32.05 -1.10 6.47
CA ASP A 54 32.36 -2.39 7.09
C ASP A 54 31.23 -2.80 8.04
N TYR A 55 30.18 -3.37 7.47
CA TYR A 55 28.98 -3.72 8.22
C TYR A 55 29.16 -4.93 9.14
N ASP A 56 30.11 -5.83 8.84
CA ASP A 56 30.34 -7.03 9.65
C ASP A 56 31.09 -6.69 10.93
N SER A 57 32.12 -5.84 10.86
CA SER A 57 32.74 -5.28 12.06
C SER A 57 31.74 -4.45 12.86
N ALA A 58 30.88 -3.67 12.20
CA ALA A 58 29.85 -2.90 12.89
C ALA A 58 28.88 -3.78 13.69
N LYS A 59 28.44 -4.92 13.11
CA LYS A 59 27.60 -5.91 13.80
C LYS A 59 28.28 -6.44 15.06
N VAL A 60 29.56 -6.81 14.98
CA VAL A 60 30.32 -7.34 16.13
C VAL A 60 30.30 -6.34 17.29
N TYR A 61 30.58 -5.06 17.03
CA TYR A 61 30.62 -4.05 18.09
C TYR A 61 29.24 -3.69 18.63
N VAL A 62 28.21 -3.61 17.79
CA VAL A 62 26.85 -3.31 18.28
C VAL A 62 26.26 -4.46 19.09
N HIS A 63 26.57 -5.72 18.77
CA HIS A 63 26.15 -6.87 19.58
C HIS A 63 26.82 -6.88 20.96
N LYS A 64 28.12 -6.54 21.05
CA LYS A 64 28.79 -6.33 22.34
C LYS A 64 28.14 -5.22 23.16
N ALA A 65 27.76 -4.11 22.51
CA ALA A 65 27.04 -3.02 23.18
C ALA A 65 25.65 -3.46 23.67
N LEU A 66 24.93 -4.24 22.86
CA LEU A 66 23.60 -4.75 23.18
C LEU A 66 23.65 -5.69 24.39
N GLU A 67 24.55 -6.67 24.39
CA GLU A 67 24.72 -7.64 25.47
C GLU A 67 24.98 -6.95 26.83
N ILE A 68 25.91 -5.99 26.86
CA ILE A 68 26.23 -5.22 28.07
C ILE A 68 25.02 -4.37 28.49
N SER A 69 24.32 -3.76 27.53
CA SER A 69 23.13 -2.94 27.82
C SER A 69 21.98 -3.75 28.42
N GLU A 70 21.74 -4.97 27.94
CA GLU A 70 20.70 -5.87 28.44
C GLU A 70 21.06 -6.41 29.81
N LYS A 71 22.30 -6.88 29.99
CA LYS A 71 22.83 -7.33 31.29
C LYS A 71 22.67 -6.26 32.36
N ASN A 72 22.93 -5.01 32.01
CA ASN A 72 22.86 -3.86 32.92
C ASN A 72 21.46 -3.24 32.99
N LYS A 73 20.46 -3.81 32.28
CA LYS A 73 19.09 -3.28 32.17
C LYS A 73 19.05 -1.80 31.76
N PHE A 74 20.06 -1.35 31.01
CA PHE A 74 20.20 0.02 30.54
C PHE A 74 19.38 0.22 29.25
N LYS A 75 18.08 0.46 29.43
CA LYS A 75 17.10 0.50 28.34
C LYS A 75 17.41 1.52 27.23
N ILE A 76 18.02 2.66 27.55
CA ILE A 76 18.45 3.65 26.54
C ILE A 76 19.61 3.10 25.69
N GLY A 77 20.55 2.39 26.32
CA GLY A 77 21.64 1.70 25.61
C GLY A 77 21.10 0.62 24.69
N THR A 78 20.16 -0.18 25.17
CA THR A 78 19.47 -1.21 24.37
C THR A 78 18.75 -0.59 23.16
N PHE A 79 18.00 0.50 23.37
CA PHE A 79 17.35 1.25 22.30
C PHE A 79 18.34 1.74 21.23
N ASN A 80 19.46 2.34 21.67
CA ASN A 80 20.49 2.85 20.76
C ASN A 80 21.16 1.70 19.97
N SER A 81 21.42 0.56 20.60
CA SER A 81 21.98 -0.62 19.95
C SER A 81 21.03 -1.18 18.87
N TYR A 82 19.73 -1.33 19.17
CA TYR A 82 18.74 -1.72 18.16
C TYR A 82 18.62 -0.71 17.02
N ASN A 83 18.74 0.59 17.31
CA ASN A 83 18.72 1.63 16.28
C ASN A 83 19.92 1.49 15.33
N ILE A 84 21.11 1.16 15.85
CA ILE A 84 22.31 0.91 15.04
C ILE A 84 22.15 -0.38 14.22
N ILE A 85 21.61 -1.46 14.80
CA ILE A 85 21.32 -2.71 14.07
C ILE A 85 20.36 -2.44 12.90
N ALA A 86 19.28 -1.69 13.15
CA ALA A 86 18.33 -1.31 12.10
C ALA A 86 18.97 -0.42 11.02
N ASN A 87 19.88 0.49 11.39
CA ASN A 87 20.67 1.26 10.42
C ASN A 87 21.57 0.36 9.57
N ILE A 88 22.19 -0.68 10.14
CA ILE A 88 23.01 -1.66 9.39
C ILE A 88 22.13 -2.38 8.37
N TYR A 89 20.98 -2.90 8.79
CA TYR A 89 20.03 -3.53 7.86
C TYR A 89 19.60 -2.58 6.74
N THR A 90 19.29 -1.32 7.09
CA THR A 90 18.93 -0.28 6.11
C THR A 90 20.04 -0.05 5.08
N ARG A 91 21.29 0.04 5.53
CA ARG A 91 22.46 0.27 4.66
C ARG A 91 22.79 -0.95 3.79
N ASN A 92 22.49 -2.15 4.26
CA ASN A 92 22.60 -3.39 3.51
C ASN A 92 21.45 -3.62 2.53
N GLY A 93 20.45 -2.73 2.48
CA GLY A 93 19.25 -2.90 1.65
C GLY A 93 18.23 -3.90 2.21
N ASP A 94 18.46 -4.46 3.39
CA ASP A 94 17.52 -5.34 4.10
C ASP A 94 16.46 -4.50 4.83
N TYR A 95 15.59 -3.88 4.04
CA TYR A 95 14.56 -2.97 4.55
C TYR A 95 13.52 -3.69 5.42
N ILE A 96 13.30 -4.98 5.21
CA ILE A 96 12.33 -5.78 5.97
C ILE A 96 12.79 -5.91 7.41
N ASN A 97 14.01 -6.41 7.62
CA ASN A 97 14.56 -6.56 8.97
C ASN A 97 14.82 -5.19 9.62
N ALA A 98 15.18 -4.17 8.83
CA ALA A 98 15.29 -2.80 9.34
C ALA A 98 13.96 -2.31 9.92
N ILE A 99 12.86 -2.38 9.16
CA ILE A 99 11.53 -1.93 9.61
C ILE A 99 11.06 -2.75 10.82
N LYS A 100 11.24 -4.07 10.80
CA LYS A 100 10.92 -4.96 11.92
C LYS A 100 11.66 -4.52 13.20
N THR A 101 12.96 -4.29 13.09
CA THR A 101 13.80 -3.85 14.21
C THR A 101 13.38 -2.46 14.72
N TYR A 102 13.07 -1.51 13.82
CA TYR A 102 12.57 -0.19 14.23
C TYR A 102 11.20 -0.25 14.91
N LYS A 103 10.29 -1.13 14.47
CA LYS A 103 8.98 -1.33 15.13
C LYS A 103 9.14 -1.85 16.55
N GLU A 104 10.07 -2.79 16.79
CA GLU A 104 10.42 -3.20 18.16
C GLU A 104 11.03 -2.04 18.95
N ASN A 105 11.89 -1.23 18.31
CA ASN A 105 12.50 -0.09 18.96
C ASN A 105 11.48 0.99 19.36
N ILE A 106 10.39 1.16 18.60
CA ILE A 106 9.25 2.01 18.97
C ILE A 106 8.58 1.50 20.26
N LYS A 107 8.40 0.19 20.43
CA LYS A 107 7.82 -0.38 21.66
C LYS A 107 8.71 -0.07 22.86
N ILE A 108 10.03 -0.26 22.72
CA ILE A 108 11.01 0.08 23.77
C ILE A 108 10.92 1.56 24.11
N ALA A 109 10.95 2.45 23.11
CA ALA A 109 10.88 3.89 23.31
C ALA A 109 9.59 4.33 24.01
N LYS A 110 8.44 3.74 23.69
CA LYS A 110 7.16 3.98 24.41
C LYS A 110 7.25 3.53 25.87
N GLN A 111 7.79 2.35 26.15
CA GLN A 111 7.92 1.84 27.52
C GLN A 111 8.80 2.71 28.42
N ILE A 112 9.80 3.38 27.85
CA ILE A 112 10.71 4.27 28.59
C ILE A 112 10.36 5.76 28.44
N ASN A 113 9.23 6.09 27.81
CA ASN A 113 8.81 7.46 27.50
C ASN A 113 9.90 8.30 26.80
N TYR A 114 10.64 7.69 25.87
CA TYR A 114 11.72 8.36 25.14
C TYR A 114 11.24 9.00 23.84
N GLU A 115 10.61 10.16 23.96
CA GLU A 115 9.97 10.87 22.84
C GLU A 115 10.94 11.23 21.71
N LYS A 116 12.18 11.65 22.05
CA LYS A 116 13.22 11.91 21.04
C LYS A 116 13.57 10.65 20.25
N GLY A 117 13.64 9.49 20.92
CA GLY A 117 13.85 8.19 20.29
C GLY A 117 12.72 7.79 19.35
N LEU A 118 11.46 8.05 19.75
CA LEU A 118 10.29 7.83 18.89
C LEU A 118 10.38 8.66 17.61
N ALA A 119 10.66 9.95 17.76
CA ALA A 119 10.76 10.86 16.63
C ALA A 119 11.86 10.44 15.64
N THR A 120 13.05 10.08 16.14
CA THR A 120 14.14 9.60 15.27
C THR A 120 13.82 8.27 14.60
N THR A 121 13.12 7.38 15.30
CA THR A 121 12.76 6.06 14.74
C THR A 121 11.74 6.21 13.63
N HIS A 122 10.70 7.02 13.82
CA HIS A 122 9.74 7.35 12.78
C HIS A 122 10.41 8.00 11.56
N ASN A 123 11.32 8.95 11.77
CA ASN A 123 12.08 9.56 10.66
C ASN A 123 12.94 8.52 9.89
N ASN A 124 13.56 7.56 10.58
CA ASN A 124 14.35 6.53 9.92
C ASN A 124 13.48 5.57 9.09
N ILE A 125 12.33 5.13 9.62
CA ILE A 125 11.35 4.35 8.87
C ILE A 125 10.84 5.13 7.65
N GLY A 126 10.54 6.42 7.82
CA GLY A 126 10.12 7.27 6.71
C GLY A 126 11.16 7.34 5.59
N THR A 127 12.45 7.37 5.95
CA THR A 127 13.57 7.36 4.98
C THR A 127 13.67 6.03 4.23
N ILE A 128 13.38 4.90 4.87
CA ILE A 128 13.29 3.61 4.19
C ILE A 128 12.16 3.62 3.18
N TYR A 129 10.94 4.00 3.59
CA TYR A 129 9.80 4.07 2.68
C TYR A 129 10.05 5.03 1.52
N GLN A 130 10.70 6.17 1.77
CA GLN A 130 11.11 7.09 0.71
C GLN A 130 12.06 6.41 -0.29
N THR A 131 13.02 5.62 0.20
CA THR A 131 13.98 4.88 -0.64
C THR A 131 13.29 3.81 -1.49
N GLN A 132 12.22 3.21 -0.95
CA GLN A 132 11.35 2.26 -1.65
C GLN A 132 10.34 2.94 -2.59
N ALA A 133 10.42 4.26 -2.76
CA ALA A 133 9.44 5.09 -3.46
C ALA A 133 8.00 4.98 -2.93
N ASN A 134 7.82 4.49 -1.70
CA ASN A 134 6.52 4.42 -1.03
C ASN A 134 6.24 5.75 -0.31
N TYR A 135 5.93 6.78 -1.08
CA TYR A 135 5.81 8.16 -0.59
C TYR A 135 4.71 8.39 0.45
N PRO A 136 3.50 7.80 0.35
CA PRO A 136 2.45 8.04 1.34
C PRO A 136 2.84 7.57 2.75
N GLU A 137 3.42 6.38 2.85
CA GLU A 137 3.91 5.79 4.10
C GLU A 137 5.12 6.57 4.65
N ALA A 138 6.01 7.03 3.77
CA ALA A 138 7.13 7.88 4.15
C ALA A 138 6.65 9.19 4.77
N LEU A 139 5.70 9.87 4.13
CA LEU A 139 5.07 11.10 4.64
C LEU A 139 4.34 10.85 5.97
N SER A 140 3.58 9.76 6.07
CA SER A 140 2.92 9.36 7.33
C SER A 140 3.91 9.24 8.49
N MET A 141 5.01 8.53 8.28
CA MET A 141 6.07 8.40 9.28
C MET A 141 6.76 9.73 9.58
N TYR A 142 6.96 10.58 8.57
CA TYR A 142 7.52 11.91 8.78
C TYR A 142 6.59 12.81 9.59
N PHE A 143 5.29 12.83 9.32
CA PHE A 143 4.33 13.60 10.12
C PHE A 143 4.21 13.08 11.56
N GLU A 144 4.30 11.76 11.79
CA GLU A 144 4.40 11.23 13.14
C GLU A 144 5.67 11.71 13.86
N ALA A 145 6.83 11.69 13.18
CA ALA A 145 8.06 12.26 13.74
C ALA A 145 7.94 13.76 14.05
N MET A 146 7.22 14.50 13.20
CA MET A 146 7.00 15.95 13.32
C MET A 146 6.35 16.30 14.65
N LYS A 147 5.28 15.60 15.03
CA LYS A 147 4.52 15.83 16.28
C LYS A 147 5.44 15.82 17.50
N TYR A 148 6.37 14.85 17.55
CA TYR A 148 7.33 14.75 18.65
C TYR A 148 8.43 15.81 18.57
N PHE A 149 8.93 16.12 17.38
CA PHE A 149 9.95 17.16 17.21
C PHE A 149 9.43 18.56 17.57
N GLU A 150 8.20 18.89 17.19
CA GLU A 150 7.54 20.16 17.55
C GLU A 150 7.28 20.22 19.05
N LYS A 151 6.68 19.18 19.65
CA LYS A 151 6.44 19.11 21.09
C LYS A 151 7.70 19.31 21.92
N ASN A 152 8.83 18.77 21.46
CA ASN A 152 10.11 18.85 22.15
C ASN A 152 10.97 20.05 21.73
N ASN A 153 10.47 20.96 20.87
CA ASN A 153 11.23 22.07 20.29
C ASN A 153 12.57 21.64 19.67
N TYR A 154 12.64 20.43 19.10
CA TYR A 154 13.88 19.88 18.54
C TYR A 154 14.11 20.37 17.11
N LYS A 155 14.54 21.63 17.00
CA LYS A 155 14.74 22.36 15.74
C LYS A 155 15.59 21.59 14.72
N LYS A 156 16.69 20.95 15.15
CA LYS A 156 17.56 20.18 14.25
C LYS A 156 16.85 18.99 13.60
N GLY A 157 15.97 18.31 14.34
CA GLY A 157 15.15 17.23 13.79
C GLY A 157 14.08 17.75 12.83
N LEU A 158 13.43 18.86 13.18
CA LEU A 158 12.40 19.49 12.37
C LEU A 158 12.94 20.00 11.02
N SER A 159 14.12 20.62 11.00
CA SER A 159 14.74 21.09 9.75
C SER A 159 15.13 19.94 8.83
N ALA A 160 15.68 18.84 9.36
CA ALA A 160 15.98 17.63 8.60
C ALA A 160 14.70 17.00 8.03
N LEU A 161 13.63 16.97 8.83
CA LEU A 161 12.34 16.44 8.43
C LEU A 161 11.71 17.24 7.28
N TYR A 162 11.68 18.57 7.38
CA TYR A 162 11.18 19.41 6.28
C TYR A 162 11.99 19.22 5.00
N ASN A 163 13.31 19.03 5.08
CA ASN A 163 14.11 18.70 3.91
C ASN A 163 13.74 17.34 3.30
N ASN A 164 13.47 16.32 4.12
CA ASN A 164 13.05 15.00 3.63
C ASN A 164 11.66 15.04 3.00
N ILE A 165 10.72 15.77 3.59
CA ILE A 165 9.38 15.99 3.04
C ILE A 165 9.47 16.75 1.71
N GLY A 166 10.30 17.80 1.64
CA GLY A 166 10.56 18.52 0.40
C GLY A 166 11.12 17.61 -0.70
N ASN A 167 12.01 16.68 -0.36
CA ASN A 167 12.51 15.67 -1.30
C ASN A 167 11.40 14.77 -1.86
N ILE A 168 10.43 14.35 -1.03
CA ILE A 168 9.29 13.55 -1.51
C ILE A 168 8.45 14.36 -2.48
N PHE A 169 8.06 15.59 -2.12
CA PHE A 169 7.25 16.43 -3.00
C PHE A 169 7.95 16.70 -4.34
N ARG A 170 9.27 16.92 -4.33
CA ARG A 170 10.08 17.04 -5.55
C ARG A 170 10.02 15.77 -6.41
N LEU A 171 10.14 14.60 -5.80
CA LEU A 171 10.06 13.31 -6.53
C LEU A 171 8.67 13.05 -7.12
N GLN A 172 7.61 13.58 -6.50
CA GLN A 172 6.24 13.55 -7.01
C GLN A 172 5.95 14.63 -8.06
N GLY A 173 6.92 15.49 -8.41
CA GLY A 173 6.73 16.62 -9.33
C GLY A 173 5.96 17.81 -8.75
N LYS A 174 5.69 17.81 -7.44
CA LYS A 174 5.02 18.88 -6.70
C LYS A 174 6.04 19.95 -6.27
N ASN A 175 6.55 20.67 -7.26
CA ASN A 175 7.71 21.56 -7.10
C ASN A 175 7.45 22.73 -6.15
N ASN A 176 6.25 23.34 -6.17
CA ASN A 176 5.93 24.47 -5.30
C ASN A 176 5.90 24.07 -3.81
N GLU A 177 5.32 22.92 -3.51
CA GLU A 177 5.28 22.36 -2.16
C GLU A 177 6.69 21.99 -1.70
N ALA A 178 7.50 21.39 -2.57
CA ALA A 178 8.89 21.09 -2.26
C ALA A 178 9.69 22.36 -1.89
N LEU A 179 9.52 23.44 -2.65
CA LEU A 179 10.15 24.74 -2.37
C LEU A 179 9.72 25.31 -1.01
N ASP A 180 8.43 25.25 -0.67
CA ASP A 180 7.92 25.70 0.65
C ASP A 180 8.60 24.93 1.80
N TYR A 181 8.68 23.60 1.70
CA TYR A 181 9.34 22.78 2.72
C TYR A 181 10.86 23.00 2.78
N TYR A 182 11.53 23.20 1.65
CA TYR A 182 12.95 23.56 1.67
C TYR A 182 13.19 24.93 2.31
N ASN A 183 12.34 25.92 2.05
CA ASN A 183 12.43 27.24 2.68
C ASN A 183 12.17 27.18 4.19
N LYS A 184 11.19 26.39 4.64
CA LYS A 184 10.99 26.09 6.08
C LYS A 184 12.23 25.46 6.72
N SER A 185 12.87 24.52 6.02
CA SER A 185 14.13 23.91 6.47
C SER A 185 15.26 24.93 6.57
N ILE A 186 15.44 25.78 5.54
CA ILE A 186 16.46 26.85 5.50
C ILE A 186 16.30 27.79 6.68
N LYS A 187 15.10 28.31 6.92
CA LYS A 187 14.83 29.24 8.02
C LYS A 187 15.28 28.69 9.39
N ILE A 188 14.98 27.43 9.67
CA ILE A 188 15.43 26.79 10.91
C ILE A 188 16.95 26.59 10.91
N LYS A 189 17.56 26.25 9.78
CA LYS A 189 19.01 26.07 9.68
C LYS A 189 19.78 27.37 9.82
N GLU A 190 19.23 28.49 9.37
CA GLU A 190 19.76 29.83 9.62
C GLU A 190 19.80 30.12 11.12
N GLU A 191 18.69 29.86 11.83
CA GLU A 191 18.64 29.99 13.30
C GLU A 191 19.65 29.08 14.02
N LEU A 192 19.98 27.93 13.44
CA LEU A 192 20.95 26.98 13.99
C LEU A 192 22.40 27.24 13.55
N GLY A 193 22.64 28.17 12.63
CA GLY A 193 23.96 28.38 12.00
C GLY A 193 24.43 27.19 11.14
N ASP A 194 23.52 26.34 10.67
CA ASP A 194 23.83 25.14 9.87
C ASP A 194 24.01 25.49 8.38
N ALA A 195 25.14 26.13 8.07
CA ALA A 195 25.47 26.55 6.70
C ALA A 195 25.50 25.38 5.70
N LEU A 196 26.07 24.23 6.08
CA LEU A 196 26.10 23.04 5.21
C LEU A 196 24.70 22.47 4.94
N GLY A 197 23.81 22.54 5.94
CA GLY A 197 22.40 22.21 5.78
C GLY A 197 21.69 23.14 4.80
N ILE A 198 22.02 24.44 4.81
CA ILE A 198 21.48 25.44 3.86
C ILE A 198 21.97 25.15 2.45
N ALA A 199 23.27 24.92 2.26
CA ALA A 199 23.84 24.52 0.97
C ALA A 199 23.18 23.25 0.41
N SER A 200 22.80 22.30 1.27
CA SER A 200 22.06 21.10 0.87
C SER A 200 20.64 21.42 0.38
N CYS A 201 19.95 22.37 1.02
CA CYS A 201 18.65 22.84 0.54
C CYS A 201 18.77 23.59 -0.79
N TYR A 202 19.72 24.51 -0.94
CA TYR A 202 19.99 25.19 -2.21
C TYR A 202 20.29 24.21 -3.34
N ASN A 203 21.06 23.16 -3.06
CA ASN A 203 21.29 22.10 -4.04
C ASN A 203 19.99 21.42 -4.49
N ASN A 204 19.07 21.12 -3.57
CA ASN A 204 17.79 20.51 -3.91
C ASN A 204 16.86 21.46 -4.67
N ILE A 205 16.89 22.75 -4.33
CA ILE A 205 16.16 23.82 -5.05
C ILE A 205 16.73 23.99 -6.47
N GLY A 206 18.06 23.96 -6.63
CA GLY A 206 18.71 23.99 -7.94
C GLY A 206 18.27 22.84 -8.84
N ILE A 207 18.12 21.62 -8.28
CA ILE A 207 17.59 20.46 -9.02
C ILE A 207 16.15 20.69 -9.50
N ILE A 208 15.29 21.34 -8.70
CA ILE A 208 13.92 21.69 -9.13
C ILE A 208 13.97 22.58 -10.36
N TYR A 209 14.71 23.69 -10.28
CA TYR A 209 14.81 24.63 -11.40
C TYR A 209 15.48 24.01 -12.64
N PHE A 210 16.42 23.08 -12.45
CA PHE A 210 17.01 22.32 -13.55
C PHE A 210 15.97 21.46 -14.28
N VAL A 211 15.12 20.73 -13.55
CA VAL A 211 14.03 19.91 -14.13
C VAL A 211 13.00 20.80 -14.82
N ASP A 212 12.71 21.97 -14.25
CA ASP A 212 11.84 23.00 -14.85
C ASP A 212 12.49 23.73 -16.04
N LYS A 213 13.72 23.33 -16.43
CA LYS A 213 14.53 23.93 -17.50
C LYS A 213 14.84 25.43 -17.30
N ASN A 214 14.70 25.93 -16.08
CA ASN A 214 15.14 27.26 -15.71
C ASN A 214 16.61 27.20 -15.29
N TYR A 215 17.49 27.09 -16.28
CA TYR A 215 18.92 26.86 -16.08
C TYR A 215 19.62 28.01 -15.35
N ASP A 216 19.19 29.26 -15.54
CA ASP A 216 19.76 30.43 -14.88
C ASP A 216 19.55 30.37 -13.36
N LYS A 217 18.30 30.10 -12.92
CA LYS A 217 18.02 29.93 -11.49
C LYS A 217 18.69 28.68 -10.92
N ALA A 218 18.72 27.59 -11.68
CA ALA A 218 19.41 26.38 -11.25
C ALA A 218 20.89 26.67 -10.96
N LEU A 219 21.55 27.41 -11.85
CA LEU A 219 22.94 27.84 -11.70
C LEU A 219 23.11 28.73 -10.47
N GLU A 220 22.26 29.75 -10.29
CA GLU A 220 22.28 30.64 -9.12
C GLU A 220 22.29 29.85 -7.79
N PHE A 221 21.38 28.88 -7.64
CA PHE A 221 21.29 28.07 -6.43
C PHE A 221 22.46 27.09 -6.27
N HIS A 222 22.95 26.48 -7.35
CA HIS A 222 24.10 25.58 -7.26
C HIS A 222 25.41 26.32 -6.96
N GLU A 223 25.59 27.53 -7.49
CA GLU A 223 26.71 28.41 -7.16
C GLU A 223 26.63 28.94 -5.72
N ALA A 224 25.44 29.28 -5.24
CA ALA A 224 25.24 29.63 -3.83
C ALA A 224 25.61 28.46 -2.91
N ALA A 225 25.20 27.23 -3.25
CA ALA A 225 25.60 26.03 -2.52
C ALA A 225 27.12 25.78 -2.60
N LEU A 226 27.74 26.00 -3.76
CA LEU A 226 29.19 25.87 -3.98
C LEU A 226 29.97 26.80 -3.05
N ARG A 227 29.67 28.10 -3.06
CA ARG A 227 30.35 29.11 -2.21
C ARG A 227 30.33 28.72 -0.74
N ILE A 228 29.15 28.32 -0.22
CA ILE A 228 29.03 27.88 1.18
C ILE A 228 29.88 26.65 1.47
N ARG A 229 29.98 25.70 0.53
CA ARG A 229 30.75 24.46 0.70
C ARG A 229 32.25 24.72 0.61
N GLU A 230 32.70 25.66 -0.22
CA GLU A 230 34.08 26.13 -0.28
C GLU A 230 34.47 26.83 1.03
N ASP A 231 33.66 27.77 1.51
CA ASP A 231 33.86 28.47 2.79
C ASP A 231 33.92 27.54 4.01
N LYS A 232 33.26 26.37 3.92
CA LYS A 232 33.26 25.34 4.96
C LYS A 232 34.23 24.20 4.69
N GLU A 233 35.10 24.33 3.68
CA GLU A 233 36.08 23.33 3.26
C GLU A 233 35.49 21.92 3.03
N ASN A 234 34.21 21.85 2.67
CA ASN A 234 33.52 20.58 2.43
C ASN A 234 33.81 20.07 1.02
N LYS A 235 35.00 19.48 0.84
CA LYS A 235 35.47 18.95 -0.46
C LYS A 235 34.46 18.06 -1.17
N GLN A 236 33.82 17.13 -0.45
CA GLN A 236 32.79 16.26 -1.03
C GLN A 236 31.59 17.07 -1.56
N GLY A 237 31.14 18.06 -0.79
CA GLY A 237 30.10 19.00 -1.20
C GLY A 237 30.49 19.82 -2.42
N VAL A 238 31.71 20.36 -2.45
CA VAL A 238 32.24 21.17 -3.56
C VAL A 238 32.21 20.37 -4.86
N SER A 239 32.73 19.14 -4.85
CA SER A 239 32.66 18.24 -6.01
C SER A 239 31.22 18.03 -6.50
N MET A 240 30.27 17.77 -5.59
CA MET A 240 28.84 17.60 -5.98
C MET A 240 28.25 18.87 -6.61
N SER A 241 28.56 20.05 -6.08
CA SER A 241 28.10 21.32 -6.67
C SER A 241 28.67 21.52 -8.07
N LEU A 242 29.98 21.30 -8.26
CA LEU A 242 30.65 21.43 -9.56
C LEU A 242 30.05 20.45 -10.59
N GLN A 243 29.74 19.21 -10.20
CA GLN A 243 29.08 18.24 -11.08
C GLN A 243 27.67 18.69 -11.50
N ASN A 244 26.89 19.28 -10.60
CA ASN A 244 25.56 19.80 -10.95
C ASN A 244 25.66 21.00 -11.90
N ILE A 245 26.62 21.90 -11.69
CA ILE A 245 26.90 23.02 -12.60
C ILE A 245 27.35 22.50 -13.97
N GLY A 246 28.26 21.53 -14.02
CA GLY A 246 28.67 20.87 -15.28
C GLY A 246 27.49 20.24 -16.02
N THR A 247 26.53 19.66 -15.30
CA THR A 247 25.31 19.07 -15.87
C THR A 247 24.35 20.13 -16.46
N ILE A 248 24.30 21.31 -15.87
CA ILE A 248 23.59 22.46 -16.46
C ILE A 248 24.25 22.85 -17.79
N TYR A 249 25.57 23.05 -17.79
CA TYR A 249 26.29 23.42 -19.02
C TYR A 249 26.13 22.37 -20.13
N PHE A 250 26.20 21.09 -19.78
CA PHE A 250 25.93 19.98 -20.68
C PHE A 250 24.52 20.07 -21.30
N SER A 251 23.50 20.34 -20.47
CA SER A 251 22.10 20.44 -20.93
C SER A 251 21.84 21.68 -21.79
N THR A 252 22.66 22.73 -21.65
CA THR A 252 22.64 23.92 -22.51
C THR A 252 23.56 23.82 -23.73
N ASN A 253 24.09 22.62 -24.02
CA ASN A 253 25.01 22.33 -25.11
C ASN A 253 26.34 23.14 -25.08
N GLN A 254 26.77 23.56 -23.89
CA GLN A 254 28.09 24.18 -23.66
C GLN A 254 29.07 23.10 -23.19
N LEU A 255 29.46 22.21 -24.12
CA LEU A 255 30.16 20.96 -23.82
C LEU A 255 31.56 21.18 -23.22
N GLU A 256 32.29 22.21 -23.67
CA GLU A 256 33.64 22.53 -23.17
C GLU A 256 33.58 23.01 -21.71
N LYS A 257 32.60 23.86 -21.38
CA LYS A 257 32.38 24.28 -19.99
C LYS A 257 31.95 23.11 -19.12
N ALA A 258 31.07 22.24 -19.61
CA ALA A 258 30.68 21.03 -18.90
C ALA A 258 31.91 20.17 -18.56
N ASN A 259 32.81 19.98 -19.54
CA ASN A 259 34.07 19.25 -19.36
C ASN A 259 34.94 19.88 -18.27
N GLU A 260 35.12 21.20 -18.29
CA GLU A 260 35.90 21.93 -17.27
C GLU A 260 35.38 21.68 -15.85
N TYR A 261 34.07 21.83 -15.64
CA TYR A 261 33.46 21.61 -14.32
C TYR A 261 33.51 20.15 -13.87
N TYR A 262 33.34 19.19 -14.79
CA TYR A 262 33.49 17.77 -14.46
C TYR A 262 34.93 17.40 -14.09
N LEU A 263 35.95 17.95 -14.79
CA LEU A 263 37.35 17.71 -14.46
C LEU A 263 37.74 18.32 -13.10
N LYS A 264 37.26 19.54 -12.79
CA LYS A 264 37.42 20.14 -11.45
C LYS A 264 36.80 19.28 -10.36
N SER A 265 35.61 18.72 -10.61
CA SER A 265 34.99 17.77 -9.68
C SER A 265 35.80 16.49 -9.53
N LEU A 266 36.40 15.99 -10.61
CA LEU A 266 37.18 14.75 -10.62
C LEU A 266 38.45 14.87 -9.79
N GLU A 267 39.20 15.97 -9.97
CA GLU A 267 40.41 16.27 -9.19
C GLU A 267 40.13 16.23 -7.68
N ILE A 268 39.00 16.81 -7.25
CA ILE A 268 38.59 16.79 -5.83
C ILE A 268 38.26 15.37 -5.39
N LYS A 269 37.56 14.57 -6.21
CA LYS A 269 37.21 13.18 -5.88
C LYS A 269 38.43 12.28 -5.76
N GLU A 270 39.41 12.47 -6.63
CA GLU A 270 40.72 11.81 -6.56
C GLU A 270 41.46 12.19 -5.28
N ALA A 271 41.49 13.48 -4.93
CA ALA A 271 42.15 13.98 -3.73
C ALA A 271 41.53 13.47 -2.41
N ILE A 272 40.24 13.09 -2.41
CA ILE A 272 39.56 12.50 -1.25
C ILE A 272 39.39 10.97 -1.36
N SER A 273 39.96 10.34 -2.39
CA SER A 273 39.84 8.90 -2.66
C SER A 273 38.39 8.38 -2.74
N ASP A 274 37.46 9.19 -3.27
CA ASP A 274 36.05 8.84 -3.45
C ASP A 274 35.87 7.96 -4.69
N LYS A 275 36.25 6.67 -4.60
CA LYS A 275 36.19 5.72 -5.71
C LYS A 275 34.78 5.61 -6.32
N SER A 276 33.73 5.52 -5.48
CA SER A 276 32.35 5.42 -5.97
C SER A 276 31.94 6.69 -6.75
N GLY A 277 32.27 7.87 -6.22
CA GLY A 277 32.06 9.12 -6.93
C GLY A 277 32.87 9.24 -8.21
N MET A 278 34.10 8.72 -8.24
CA MET A 278 34.94 8.68 -9.44
C MET A 278 34.29 7.82 -10.53
N ALA A 279 33.77 6.64 -10.21
CA ALA A 279 33.06 5.79 -11.18
C ALA A 279 31.86 6.52 -11.81
N SER A 280 31.03 7.16 -10.98
CA SER A 280 29.87 7.93 -11.45
C SER A 280 30.27 9.13 -12.32
N LEU A 281 31.37 9.80 -11.96
CA LEU A 281 31.86 10.97 -12.69
C LEU A 281 32.55 10.60 -14.00
N TYR A 282 33.39 9.55 -14.03
CA TYR A 282 33.95 9.02 -15.27
C TYR A 282 32.84 8.60 -16.22
N LYS A 283 31.81 7.89 -15.75
CA LYS A 283 30.62 7.59 -16.56
C LYS A 283 29.99 8.87 -17.16
N THR A 284 29.86 9.92 -16.35
CA THR A 284 29.29 11.21 -16.80
C THR A 284 30.17 11.89 -17.85
N ILE A 285 31.50 11.88 -17.66
CA ILE A 285 32.47 12.40 -18.64
C ILE A 285 32.47 11.55 -19.91
N GLY A 286 32.34 10.23 -19.81
CA GLY A 286 32.21 9.33 -20.96
C GLY A 286 31.00 9.69 -21.83
N ARG A 287 29.84 9.93 -21.21
CA ARG A 287 28.66 10.45 -21.91
C ARG A 287 28.94 11.78 -22.61
N LEU A 288 29.58 12.73 -21.92
CA LEU A 288 29.95 14.03 -22.50
C LEU A 288 30.81 13.83 -23.75
N LYS A 289 31.81 12.96 -23.68
CA LYS A 289 32.73 12.68 -24.79
C LYS A 289 32.04 12.02 -25.98
N ILE A 290 31.03 11.18 -25.75
CA ILE A 290 30.16 10.65 -26.82
C ILE A 290 29.43 11.80 -27.55
N GLU A 291 28.85 12.76 -26.83
CA GLU A 291 28.18 13.91 -27.45
C GLU A 291 29.15 14.84 -28.20
N MET A 292 30.39 14.94 -27.73
CA MET A 292 31.48 15.64 -28.44
C MET A 292 32.02 14.85 -29.65
N GLN A 293 31.53 13.62 -29.89
CA GLN A 293 32.03 12.69 -30.93
C GLN A 293 33.50 12.27 -30.73
N GLU A 294 34.02 12.39 -29.51
CA GLU A 294 35.35 11.94 -29.13
C GLU A 294 35.30 10.48 -28.63
N TYR A 295 35.00 9.54 -29.54
CA TYR A 295 34.70 8.14 -29.20
C TYR A 295 35.84 7.39 -28.51
N ASP A 296 37.09 7.59 -28.93
CA ASP A 296 38.25 6.92 -28.31
C ASP A 296 38.48 7.40 -26.88
N ALA A 297 38.40 8.72 -26.65
CA ALA A 297 38.49 9.31 -25.32
C ALA A 297 37.29 8.90 -24.44
N ALA A 298 36.10 8.76 -25.02
CA ALA A 298 34.93 8.24 -24.32
C ALA A 298 35.14 6.80 -23.85
N SER A 299 35.69 5.92 -24.71
CA SER A 299 35.98 4.53 -24.34
C SER A 299 36.95 4.44 -23.16
N GLU A 300 38.07 5.17 -23.23
CA GLU A 300 39.09 5.15 -22.17
C GLU A 300 38.51 5.57 -20.80
N VAL A 301 37.66 6.61 -20.81
CA VAL A 301 37.03 7.11 -19.59
C VAL A 301 35.96 6.14 -19.07
N VAL A 302 35.14 5.56 -19.94
CA VAL A 302 34.11 4.57 -19.56
C VAL A 302 34.75 3.29 -19.01
N GLU A 303 35.87 2.84 -19.56
CA GLU A 303 36.63 1.69 -19.03
C GLU A 303 37.15 1.92 -17.62
N LYS A 304 37.61 3.15 -17.30
CA LYS A 304 37.96 3.53 -15.92
C LYS A 304 36.76 3.42 -14.98
N ALA A 305 35.57 3.84 -15.43
CA ALA A 305 34.33 3.70 -14.66
C ALA A 305 33.97 2.22 -14.43
N ILE A 306 34.10 1.36 -15.45
CA ILE A 306 33.83 -0.08 -15.37
C ILE A 306 34.78 -0.75 -14.38
N LYS A 307 36.08 -0.46 -14.45
CA LYS A 307 37.08 -1.05 -13.54
C LYS A 307 36.73 -0.80 -12.08
N ILE A 308 36.38 0.44 -11.74
CA ILE A 308 35.96 0.80 -10.38
C ILE A 308 34.59 0.19 -10.06
N GLY A 309 33.68 0.17 -11.03
CA GLY A 309 32.34 -0.41 -10.87
C GLY A 309 32.38 -1.90 -10.55
N ILE A 310 33.28 -2.68 -11.18
CA ILE A 310 33.50 -4.09 -10.88
C ILE A 310 34.10 -4.25 -9.47
N GLU A 311 35.09 -3.42 -9.11
CA GLU A 311 35.72 -3.46 -7.77
C GLU A 311 34.70 -3.24 -6.65
N LEU A 312 33.72 -2.36 -6.87
CA LEU A 312 32.76 -1.92 -5.86
C LEU A 312 31.35 -2.55 -6.02
N ASP A 313 31.17 -3.49 -6.94
CA ASP A 313 29.88 -4.09 -7.32
C ASP A 313 28.77 -3.04 -7.61
N LEU A 314 29.13 -1.97 -8.33
CA LEU A 314 28.23 -0.88 -8.70
C LEU A 314 27.40 -1.24 -9.94
N LYS A 315 26.46 -2.18 -9.77
CA LYS A 315 25.66 -2.78 -10.86
C LYS A 315 24.94 -1.75 -11.74
N LYS A 316 24.44 -0.66 -11.15
CA LYS A 316 23.76 0.42 -11.88
C LYS A 316 24.73 1.16 -12.79
N GLU A 317 25.87 1.58 -12.25
CA GLU A 317 26.92 2.25 -12.99
C GLU A 317 27.46 1.34 -14.11
N LEU A 318 27.64 0.05 -13.84
CA LEU A 318 28.07 -0.94 -14.83
C LEU A 318 27.09 -1.07 -16.00
N SER A 319 25.79 -1.23 -15.71
CA SER A 319 24.77 -1.31 -16.77
C SER A 319 24.78 -0.08 -17.69
N GLU A 320 24.90 1.12 -17.12
CA GLU A 320 24.96 2.36 -17.89
C GLU A 320 26.28 2.49 -18.69
N CYS A 321 27.43 2.09 -18.11
CA CYS A 321 28.72 2.12 -18.80
C CYS A 321 28.75 1.19 -20.02
N TYR A 322 28.25 -0.04 -19.88
CA TYR A 322 28.17 -0.98 -21.01
C TYR A 322 27.22 -0.48 -22.11
N ARG A 323 26.14 0.24 -21.76
CA ARG A 323 25.30 0.94 -22.72
C ARG A 323 26.03 2.04 -23.49
N TYR A 324 26.94 2.76 -22.83
CA TYR A 324 27.79 3.76 -23.49
C TYR A 324 28.81 3.11 -24.42
N LEU A 325 29.43 1.99 -24.02
CA LEU A 325 30.28 1.21 -24.93
C LEU A 325 29.50 0.70 -26.15
N THR A 326 28.26 0.21 -25.98
CA THR A 326 27.39 -0.14 -27.13
C THR A 326 27.21 1.03 -28.09
N THR A 327 27.03 2.25 -27.56
CA THR A 327 26.83 3.46 -28.37
C THR A 327 28.11 3.83 -29.13
N ILE A 328 29.26 3.77 -28.45
CA ILE A 328 30.59 4.01 -29.02
C ILE A 328 30.89 3.00 -30.13
N ASP A 329 30.77 1.71 -29.85
CA ASP A 329 31.04 0.62 -30.80
C ASP A 329 30.12 0.71 -32.01
N SER A 330 28.83 1.03 -31.82
CA SER A 330 27.89 1.20 -32.93
C SER A 330 28.27 2.39 -33.83
N ALA A 331 28.74 3.50 -33.24
CA ALA A 331 29.18 4.68 -33.98
C ALA A 331 30.47 4.43 -34.77
N GLN A 332 31.34 3.54 -34.27
CA GLN A 332 32.60 3.14 -34.92
C GLN A 332 32.43 1.97 -35.93
N GLY A 333 31.24 1.37 -36.02
CA GLY A 333 30.95 0.24 -36.92
C GLY A 333 31.30 -1.15 -36.37
N ASN A 334 31.63 -1.24 -35.08
CA ASN A 334 32.01 -2.47 -34.37
C ASN A 334 30.78 -3.21 -33.82
N PHE A 335 29.88 -3.67 -34.70
CA PHE A 335 28.57 -4.19 -34.32
C PHE A 335 28.60 -5.44 -33.42
N GLU A 336 29.62 -6.30 -33.56
CA GLU A 336 29.78 -7.49 -32.71
C GLU A 336 30.06 -7.12 -31.25
N SER A 337 31.00 -6.17 -31.04
CA SER A 337 31.30 -5.60 -29.72
C SER A 337 30.10 -4.86 -29.15
N ALA A 338 29.39 -4.09 -29.98
CA ALA A 338 28.18 -3.37 -29.58
C ALA A 338 27.09 -4.32 -29.04
N PHE A 339 26.84 -5.43 -29.75
CA PHE A 339 25.88 -6.45 -29.34
C PHE A 339 26.27 -7.14 -28.03
N SER A 340 27.56 -7.49 -27.88
CA SER A 340 28.10 -8.07 -26.64
C SER A 340 27.91 -7.13 -25.45
N ASN A 341 28.32 -5.87 -25.60
CA ASN A 341 28.17 -4.84 -24.56
C ASN A 341 26.69 -4.59 -24.22
N TYR A 342 25.79 -4.66 -25.20
CA TYR A 342 24.36 -4.51 -24.96
C TYR A 342 23.78 -5.66 -24.11
N ALA A 343 24.17 -6.90 -24.40
CA ALA A 343 23.77 -8.06 -23.63
C ALA A 343 24.26 -7.98 -22.17
N ILE A 344 25.52 -7.54 -21.96
CA ILE A 344 26.08 -7.33 -20.62
C ILE A 344 25.32 -6.22 -19.88
N ALA A 345 24.98 -5.12 -20.56
CA ALA A 345 24.20 -4.04 -19.96
C ALA A 345 22.82 -4.52 -19.47
N ILE A 346 22.15 -5.39 -20.22
CA ILE A 346 20.88 -6.02 -19.82
C ILE A 346 21.10 -6.95 -18.63
N ALA A 347 22.13 -7.80 -18.64
CA ALA A 347 22.41 -8.70 -17.53
C ALA A 347 22.64 -7.96 -16.20
N TYR A 348 23.40 -6.85 -16.23
CA TYR A 348 23.56 -6.01 -15.05
C TYR A 348 22.25 -5.32 -14.65
N LYS A 349 21.46 -4.83 -15.61
CA LYS A 349 20.14 -4.24 -15.36
C LYS A 349 19.24 -5.24 -14.64
N ASP A 350 19.12 -6.46 -15.16
CA ASP A 350 18.30 -7.52 -14.59
C ASP A 350 18.79 -7.93 -13.19
N SER A 351 20.10 -7.89 -12.95
CA SER A 351 20.67 -8.14 -11.61
C SER A 351 20.33 -7.06 -10.57
N ILE A 352 20.03 -5.82 -11.01
CA ILE A 352 19.51 -4.74 -10.16
C ILE A 352 18.03 -5.02 -9.84
N TYR A 353 17.28 -5.47 -10.83
CA TYR A 353 15.87 -5.88 -10.71
C TYR A 353 15.75 -7.32 -10.19
N ASN A 354 16.53 -7.67 -9.16
CA ASN A 354 16.51 -9.00 -8.58
C ASN A 354 15.08 -9.35 -8.11
N LYS A 355 14.44 -10.21 -8.89
CA LYS A 355 13.06 -10.72 -8.73
C LYS A 355 12.85 -11.23 -7.31
N GLU A 356 13.88 -11.78 -6.68
CA GLU A 356 13.85 -12.34 -5.34
C GLU A 356 13.69 -11.30 -4.23
N ASN A 357 14.32 -10.12 -4.36
CA ASN A 357 14.18 -9.02 -3.39
C ASN A 357 12.84 -8.31 -3.55
N ASN A 358 12.34 -8.17 -4.77
CA ASN A 358 10.99 -7.66 -5.01
C ASN A 358 9.91 -8.67 -4.61
N ILE A 359 10.12 -9.99 -4.78
CA ILE A 359 9.23 -11.03 -4.28
C ILE A 359 9.26 -11.05 -2.75
N LYS A 360 10.42 -10.98 -2.10
CA LYS A 360 10.53 -10.87 -0.63
C LYS A 360 9.93 -9.57 -0.09
N LEU A 361 10.11 -8.46 -0.82
CA LEU A 361 9.51 -7.15 -0.50
C LEU A 361 7.99 -7.17 -0.68
N PHE A 362 7.51 -7.77 -1.76
CA PHE A 362 6.09 -7.94 -2.09
C PHE A 362 5.41 -8.91 -1.13
N GLN A 363 6.03 -10.05 -0.80
CA GLN A 363 5.58 -11.00 0.22
C GLN A 363 5.56 -10.36 1.61
N SER A 364 6.58 -9.55 1.97
CA SER A 364 6.56 -8.79 3.23
C SER A 364 5.53 -7.66 3.24
N GLN A 365 5.29 -6.99 2.12
CA GLN A 365 4.22 -5.99 1.98
C GLN A 365 2.85 -6.64 2.09
N LEU A 366 2.66 -7.78 1.43
CA LEU A 366 1.45 -8.59 1.51
C LEU A 366 1.20 -9.09 2.94
N ASN A 367 2.21 -9.65 3.60
CA ASN A 367 2.12 -10.08 5.00
C ASN A 367 1.83 -8.91 5.95
N TYR A 368 2.46 -7.74 5.73
CA TYR A 368 2.18 -6.54 6.50
C TYR A 368 0.76 -6.00 6.25
N GLU A 369 0.24 -6.08 5.02
CA GLU A 369 -1.13 -5.70 4.70
C GLU A 369 -2.16 -6.66 5.30
N ILE A 370 -1.86 -7.96 5.34
CA ILE A 370 -2.68 -8.99 6.01
C ILE A 370 -2.70 -8.71 7.52
N GLU A 371 -1.54 -8.57 8.16
CA GLU A 371 -1.45 -8.22 9.60
C GLU A 371 -2.16 -6.90 9.93
N LYS A 372 -2.08 -5.91 9.03
CA LYS A 372 -2.77 -4.62 9.17
C LYS A 372 -4.28 -4.77 9.06
N LYS A 373 -4.79 -5.55 8.11
CA LYS A 373 -6.22 -5.86 7.97
C LYS A 373 -6.75 -6.62 9.18
N GLU A 374 -5.99 -7.59 9.70
CA GLU A 374 -6.33 -8.32 10.92
C GLU A 374 -6.36 -7.40 12.15
N MET A 375 -5.37 -6.53 12.33
CA MET A 375 -5.34 -5.56 13.42
C MET A 375 -6.49 -4.55 13.32
N MET A 376 -6.85 -4.10 12.11
CA MET A 376 -8.01 -3.22 11.89
C MET A 376 -9.31 -3.93 12.25
N ALA A 377 -9.48 -5.18 11.81
CA ALA A 377 -10.65 -5.99 12.17
C ALA A 377 -10.73 -6.26 13.68
N MET A 378 -9.61 -6.49 14.36
CA MET A 378 -9.56 -6.63 15.82
C MET A 378 -9.92 -5.31 16.53
N ALA A 379 -9.37 -4.18 16.08
CA ALA A 379 -9.66 -2.86 16.64
C ALA A 379 -11.13 -2.45 16.42
N GLU A 380 -11.73 -2.85 15.30
CA GLU A 380 -13.14 -2.62 15.02
C GLU A 380 -14.04 -3.48 15.91
N ARG A 381 -13.69 -4.76 16.12
CA ARG A 381 -14.35 -5.63 17.11
C ARG A 381 -14.26 -5.07 18.52
N GLU A 382 -13.10 -4.54 18.94
CA GLU A 382 -12.95 -3.88 20.24
C GLU A 382 -13.76 -2.59 20.35
N ARG A 383 -13.80 -1.76 19.30
CA ARG A 383 -14.67 -0.57 19.25
C ARG A 383 -16.14 -0.94 19.37
N GLN A 384 -16.59 -1.97 18.66
CA GLN A 384 -17.97 -2.45 18.75
C GLN A 384 -18.28 -2.92 20.18
N LYS A 385 -17.37 -3.68 20.79
CA LYS A 385 -17.47 -4.15 22.18
C LYS A 385 -17.51 -2.99 23.18
N TYR A 386 -16.69 -1.97 22.99
CA TYR A 386 -16.70 -0.74 23.79
C TYR A 386 -17.98 0.07 23.61
N SER A 387 -18.50 0.18 22.38
CA SER A 387 -19.77 0.87 22.11
C SER A 387 -20.95 0.16 22.77
N LEU A 388 -20.94 -1.19 22.77
CA LEU A 388 -21.95 -2.00 23.43
C LEU A 388 -21.88 -1.84 24.96
N TYR A 389 -20.66 -1.85 25.53
CA TYR A 389 -20.45 -1.62 26.96
C TYR A 389 -20.92 -0.23 27.40
N LYS A 390 -20.62 0.80 26.59
CA LYS A 390 -21.08 2.16 26.83
C LYS A 390 -22.60 2.27 26.77
N SER A 391 -23.23 1.67 25.76
CA SER A 391 -24.69 1.64 25.65
C SER A 391 -25.35 0.92 26.84
N GLN A 392 -24.77 -0.16 27.33
CA GLN A 392 -25.26 -0.86 28.53
C GLN A 392 -25.11 -0.01 29.80
N HIS A 393 -23.99 0.71 29.93
CA HIS A 393 -23.76 1.63 31.05
C HIS A 393 -24.75 2.80 31.07
N ASP A 394 -25.03 3.40 29.91
CA ASP A 394 -25.99 4.50 29.77
C ASP A 394 -27.42 4.04 30.13
N ILE A 395 -27.81 2.82 29.74
CA ILE A 395 -29.09 2.21 30.14
C ILE A 395 -29.18 2.03 31.66
N LEU A 396 -28.09 1.57 32.32
CA LEU A 396 -28.06 1.39 33.77
C LEU A 396 -28.20 2.72 34.52
N LEU A 397 -27.53 3.78 34.04
CA LEU A 397 -27.66 5.13 34.58
C LEU A 397 -29.09 5.65 34.45
N LEU A 398 -29.73 5.46 33.29
CA LEU A 398 -31.13 5.82 33.07
C LEU A 398 -32.07 5.07 34.02
N GLN A 399 -31.84 3.78 34.26
CA GLN A 399 -32.62 2.98 35.21
C GLN A 399 -32.47 3.49 36.65
N GLN A 400 -31.25 3.84 37.08
CA GLN A 400 -31.01 4.42 38.41
C GLN A 400 -31.70 5.78 38.56
N GLN A 401 -31.65 6.62 37.53
CA GLN A 401 -32.25 7.95 37.57
C GLN A 401 -33.78 7.88 37.60
N ASN A 402 -34.40 6.96 36.87
CA ASN A 402 -35.84 6.71 36.97
C ASN A 402 -36.25 6.25 38.37
N LYS A 403 -35.48 5.35 38.99
CA LYS A 403 -35.73 4.88 40.36
C LYS A 403 -35.58 6.00 41.40
N PHE A 404 -34.62 6.91 41.20
CA PHE A 404 -34.46 8.10 42.04
C PHE A 404 -35.66 9.05 41.92
N ASN A 405 -36.13 9.29 40.69
CA ASN A 405 -37.29 10.15 40.43
C ASN A 405 -38.58 9.56 41.03
N GLU A 406 -38.78 8.24 40.97
CA GLU A 406 -39.90 7.58 41.65
C GLU A 406 -39.87 7.77 43.17
N LEU A 407 -38.69 7.66 43.78
CA LEU A 407 -38.51 7.85 45.23
C LEU A 407 -38.80 9.31 45.64
N GLU A 408 -38.41 10.27 44.82
CA GLU A 408 -38.66 11.69 45.05
C GLU A 408 -40.16 12.02 44.94
N LEU A 409 -40.84 11.40 43.97
CA LEU A 409 -42.29 11.53 43.83
C LEU A 409 -43.03 10.96 45.04
N GLN A 410 -42.60 9.79 45.54
CA GLN A 410 -43.16 9.19 46.76
C GLN A 410 -42.97 10.09 47.99
N LYS A 411 -41.80 10.73 48.15
CA LYS A 411 -41.56 11.69 49.24
C LYS A 411 -42.50 12.89 49.16
N LYS A 412 -42.68 13.49 47.98
CA LYS A 412 -43.61 14.62 47.80
C LYS A 412 -45.06 14.24 48.12
N ILE A 413 -45.48 13.03 47.75
CA ILE A 413 -46.82 12.52 48.08
C ILE A 413 -47.00 12.40 49.61
N VAL A 414 -45.97 11.96 50.34
CA VAL A 414 -46.01 11.87 51.81
C VAL A 414 -46.07 13.25 52.48
N GLU A 415 -45.29 14.22 51.99
CA GLU A 415 -45.32 15.59 52.51
C GLU A 415 -46.67 16.27 52.30
N ILE A 416 -47.32 16.06 51.15
CA ILE A 416 -48.67 16.58 50.88
C ILE A 416 -49.68 15.96 51.86
N ARG A 417 -49.64 14.63 52.08
CA ARG A 417 -50.51 13.96 53.06
C ARG A 417 -50.30 14.44 54.50
N GLN A 418 -49.07 14.77 54.87
CA GLN A 418 -48.77 15.36 56.18
C GLN A 418 -49.30 16.79 56.32
N LYS A 419 -49.26 17.58 55.25
CA LYS A 419 -49.86 18.92 55.20
C LYS A 419 -51.38 18.89 55.29
N ASP A 420 -52.02 17.92 54.64
CA ASP A 420 -53.48 17.74 54.69
C ASP A 420 -53.94 17.30 56.10
N MET A 421 -53.20 16.42 56.78
CA MET A 421 -53.46 16.07 58.20
C MET A 421 -53.24 17.24 59.18
N LEU A 422 -52.38 18.20 58.85
CA LEU A 422 -52.11 19.37 59.70
C LEU A 422 -53.21 20.44 59.57
N ASN A 423 -53.87 20.52 58.41
CA ASN A 423 -54.97 21.45 58.13
C ASN A 423 -56.28 21.07 58.82
N ASP A 424 -56.56 19.77 58.99
CA ASP A 424 -57.79 19.30 59.68
C ASP A 424 -57.78 19.54 61.20
N ASN A 425 -56.59 19.60 61.81
CA ASN A 425 -56.45 19.86 63.25
C ASN A 425 -56.57 21.34 63.66
N GLN A 426 -56.47 22.28 62.71
CA GLN A 426 -56.57 23.72 62.99
C GLN A 426 -58.01 24.25 62.96
N GLN A 427 -58.99 23.50 62.45
CA GLN A 427 -60.40 23.92 62.41
C GLN A 427 -61.21 23.65 63.68
N LYS A 428 -60.62 23.02 64.71
CA LYS A 428 -61.36 22.57 65.91
C LYS A 428 -61.22 23.46 67.14
N ASN A 429 -60.31 24.43 67.11
CA ASN A 429 -60.10 25.35 68.21
C ASN A 429 -60.30 26.76 67.70
N ILE A 430 -61.40 27.40 68.09
CA ILE A 430 -61.51 28.80 68.55
C ILE A 430 -62.96 29.24 68.34
N SER A 431 -63.78 29.07 69.38
CA SER A 431 -64.97 29.92 69.59
C SER A 431 -65.35 29.89 71.07
N LEU A 432 -64.95 30.91 71.85
CA LEU A 432 -65.79 31.43 72.93
C LEU A 432 -65.33 32.82 73.45
N LEU A 433 -66.34 33.68 73.60
CA LEU A 433 -66.56 34.67 74.65
C LEU A 433 -66.20 36.17 74.45
N ASN A 434 -67.27 36.88 74.07
CA ASN A 434 -67.89 38.11 74.61
C ASN A 434 -67.18 39.48 74.58
N LYS A 435 -67.72 40.29 73.65
CA LYS A 435 -68.56 41.48 73.91
C LYS A 435 -68.32 42.11 75.28
N ASP A 436 -67.38 43.06 75.31
CA ASP A 436 -67.43 44.29 76.13
C ASP A 436 -66.16 45.18 75.92
N ARG A 437 -65.17 44.71 75.14
CA ARG A 437 -64.02 45.53 74.69
C ARG A 437 -64.22 46.29 73.36
N ILE A 438 -65.34 46.08 72.67
CA ILE A 438 -65.53 46.44 71.25
C ILE A 438 -65.36 47.95 71.00
N ILE A 439 -65.71 48.81 71.96
CA ILE A 439 -65.72 50.26 71.72
C ILE A 439 -64.34 50.92 71.94
N LYS A 440 -63.45 50.35 72.79
CA LYS A 440 -62.05 50.83 72.93
C LYS A 440 -61.08 50.18 71.93
N ILE A 441 -61.47 49.04 71.36
CA ILE A 441 -60.67 48.31 70.37
C ILE A 441 -60.74 48.97 68.98
N GLU A 442 -61.83 49.63 68.58
CA GLU A 442 -61.95 50.24 67.25
C GLU A 442 -60.94 51.40 67.03
N GLN A 443 -60.63 52.18 68.06
CA GLN A 443 -59.65 53.27 68.01
C GLN A 443 -58.20 52.78 68.04
N SER A 444 -57.89 51.73 68.81
CA SER A 444 -56.57 51.08 68.79
C SER A 444 -56.35 50.24 67.53
N LYS A 445 -57.43 49.71 66.92
CA LYS A 445 -57.43 49.05 65.61
C LYS A 445 -56.95 49.99 64.51
N GLN A 446 -57.40 51.25 64.44
CA GLN A 446 -56.99 52.17 63.36
C GLN A 446 -55.49 52.47 63.37
N ASN A 447 -54.89 52.71 64.54
CA ASN A 447 -53.44 52.91 64.68
C ASN A 447 -52.64 51.61 64.42
N LEU A 448 -53.17 50.47 64.87
CA LEU A 448 -52.60 49.16 64.56
C LEU A 448 -52.75 48.80 63.06
N LEU A 449 -53.81 49.29 62.39
CA LEU A 449 -54.05 49.10 60.95
C LEU A 449 -53.04 49.89 60.13
N GLN A 450 -52.75 51.14 60.53
CA GLN A 450 -51.70 51.96 59.89
C GLN A 450 -50.30 51.36 60.11
N LEU A 451 -49.98 50.91 61.32
CA LEU A 451 -48.71 50.21 61.59
C LEU A 451 -48.61 48.86 60.85
N LYS A 452 -49.71 48.11 60.74
CA LYS A 452 -49.78 46.88 59.94
C LYS A 452 -49.64 47.18 58.45
N GLN A 453 -50.25 48.26 57.94
CA GLN A 453 -50.10 48.70 56.55
C GLN A 453 -48.67 49.15 56.26
N GLN A 454 -48.03 49.93 57.15
CA GLN A 454 -46.62 50.31 57.01
C GLN A 454 -45.69 49.10 57.05
N ARG A 455 -45.93 48.13 57.96
CA ARG A 455 -45.19 46.85 57.98
C ARG A 455 -45.44 46.00 56.74
N LEU A 456 -46.68 45.94 56.24
CA LEU A 456 -47.00 45.23 55.00
C LEU A 456 -46.28 45.87 53.81
N ILE A 457 -46.25 47.20 53.72
CA ILE A 457 -45.55 47.95 52.68
C ILE A 457 -44.04 47.74 52.80
N THR A 458 -43.46 47.81 53.99
CA THR A 458 -42.02 47.54 54.17
C THR A 458 -41.66 46.08 53.88
N TYR A 459 -42.49 45.11 54.27
CA TYR A 459 -42.26 43.71 53.94
C TYR A 459 -42.48 43.41 52.45
N SER A 460 -43.42 44.09 51.78
CA SER A 460 -43.60 43.94 50.33
C SER A 460 -42.49 44.60 49.53
N ILE A 461 -42.00 45.78 49.94
CA ILE A 461 -40.79 46.38 49.37
C ILE A 461 -39.57 45.50 49.61
N ALA A 462 -39.37 44.99 50.83
CA ALA A 462 -38.27 44.08 51.13
C ALA A 462 -38.36 42.77 50.34
N ALA A 463 -39.56 42.22 50.16
CA ALA A 463 -39.80 41.04 49.35
C ALA A 463 -39.53 41.30 47.87
N ILE A 464 -39.97 42.44 47.33
CA ILE A 464 -39.69 42.86 45.94
C ILE A 464 -38.18 43.06 45.74
N CYS A 465 -37.49 43.71 46.69
CA CYS A 465 -36.04 43.88 46.65
C CYS A 465 -35.31 42.54 46.69
N LEU A 466 -35.74 41.60 47.54
CA LEU A 466 -35.20 40.23 47.59
C LEU A 466 -35.43 39.49 46.27
N LEU A 467 -36.60 39.64 45.67
CA LEU A 467 -36.95 39.04 44.38
C LEU A 467 -36.10 39.64 43.25
N PHE A 468 -35.82 40.94 43.31
CA PHE A 468 -34.95 41.63 42.35
C PHE A 468 -33.50 41.18 42.49
N VAL A 469 -32.99 41.02 43.71
CA VAL A 469 -31.65 40.49 43.97
C VAL A 469 -31.55 39.04 43.48
N PHE A 470 -32.58 38.22 43.72
CA PHE A 470 -32.61 36.84 43.25
C PHE A 470 -32.65 36.75 41.72
N LEU A 471 -33.45 37.61 41.08
CA LEU A 471 -33.49 37.74 39.61
C LEU A 471 -32.13 38.18 39.05
N LEU A 472 -31.47 39.14 39.70
CA LEU A 472 -30.16 39.62 39.29
C LEU A 472 -29.11 38.50 39.38
N ILE A 473 -29.10 37.75 40.48
CA ILE A 473 -28.23 36.57 40.65
C ILE A 473 -28.53 35.52 39.58
N PHE A 474 -29.80 35.24 39.29
CA PHE A 474 -30.21 34.28 38.26
C PHE A 474 -29.73 34.70 36.86
N VAL A 475 -29.89 35.98 36.49
CA VAL A 475 -29.46 36.51 35.19
C VAL A 475 -27.93 36.45 35.05
N VAL A 476 -27.20 36.84 36.11
CA VAL A 476 -25.74 36.76 36.12
C VAL A 476 -25.27 35.31 35.99
N ASN A 477 -25.89 34.38 36.73
CA ASN A 477 -25.56 32.95 36.62
C ASN A 477 -25.87 32.39 35.23
N ALA A 478 -27.04 32.72 34.67
CA ALA A 478 -27.43 32.31 33.32
C ALA A 478 -26.45 32.82 32.25
N PHE A 479 -25.96 34.06 32.40
CA PHE A 479 -24.95 34.64 31.53
C PHE A 479 -23.60 33.90 31.64
N PHE A 480 -23.12 33.60 32.85
CA PHE A 480 -21.88 32.84 33.04
C PHE A 480 -21.98 31.41 32.51
N VAL A 481 -23.12 30.74 32.70
CA VAL A 481 -23.38 29.40 32.15
C VAL A 481 -23.42 29.44 30.62
N LYS A 482 -24.08 30.43 30.02
CA LYS A 482 -24.13 30.62 28.56
C LYS A 482 -22.75 30.89 27.97
N SER A 483 -21.95 31.73 28.62
CA SER A 483 -20.58 32.05 28.22
C SER A 483 -19.67 30.81 28.27
N LYS A 484 -19.78 29.98 29.31
CA LYS A 484 -19.08 28.69 29.39
C LYS A 484 -19.53 27.72 28.29
N LYS A 485 -20.83 27.57 28.04
CA LYS A 485 -21.36 26.73 26.95
C LYS A 485 -20.84 27.19 25.58
N ASN A 486 -20.81 28.49 25.32
CA ASN A 486 -20.31 29.03 24.05
C ASN A 486 -18.82 28.73 23.83
N LYS A 487 -17.98 28.81 24.86
CA LYS A 487 -16.56 28.40 24.76
C LYS A 487 -16.41 26.89 24.48
N ILE A 488 -17.25 26.05 25.08
CA ILE A 488 -17.23 24.60 24.84
C ILE A 488 -17.65 24.31 23.39
N ILE A 489 -18.71 24.96 22.89
CA ILE A 489 -19.18 24.83 21.51
C ILE A 489 -18.10 25.28 20.52
N LEU A 490 -17.39 26.38 20.81
CA LEU A 490 -16.30 26.87 19.96
C LEU A 490 -15.17 25.84 19.86
N SER A 491 -14.74 25.28 20.99
CA SER A 491 -13.68 24.24 20.99
C SER A 491 -14.13 22.91 20.37
N GLN A 492 -15.42 22.56 20.47
CA GLN A 492 -15.98 21.42 19.74
C GLN A 492 -15.99 21.67 18.23
N LYS A 493 -16.32 22.89 17.80
CA LYS A 493 -16.36 23.28 16.39
C LYS A 493 -14.97 23.25 15.76
N GLU A 494 -13.95 23.76 16.46
CA GLU A 494 -12.55 23.65 16.05
C GLU A 494 -12.09 22.19 15.90
N LYS A 495 -12.45 21.32 16.86
CA LYS A 495 -12.13 19.88 16.79
C LYS A 495 -12.80 19.17 15.61
N VAL A 496 -14.05 19.51 15.30
CA VAL A 496 -14.78 18.94 14.15
C VAL A 496 -14.15 19.40 12.84
N GLU A 497 -13.72 20.67 12.76
CA GLU A 497 -13.05 21.21 11.58
C GLU A 497 -11.67 20.57 11.36
N GLU A 498 -10.93 20.31 12.43
CA GLU A 498 -9.67 19.56 12.39
C GLU A 498 -9.88 18.09 11.98
N GLN A 499 -10.94 17.45 12.48
CA GLN A 499 -11.33 16.10 12.05
C GLN A 499 -11.71 16.04 10.58
N ASN A 500 -12.46 17.02 10.07
CA ASN A 500 -12.85 17.07 8.66
C ASN A 500 -11.64 17.24 7.74
N LYS A 501 -10.67 18.09 8.11
CA LYS A 501 -9.40 18.23 7.39
C LYS A 501 -8.60 16.91 7.38
N LEU A 502 -8.60 16.17 8.50
CA LEU A 502 -7.97 14.87 8.57
C LEU A 502 -8.67 13.83 7.69
N ILE A 503 -10.00 13.83 7.64
CA ILE A 503 -10.80 12.93 6.78
C ILE A 503 -10.55 13.24 5.30
N GLU A 504 -10.51 14.51 4.93
CA GLU A 504 -10.24 14.94 3.55
C GLU A 504 -8.82 14.53 3.12
N PHE A 505 -7.85 14.65 4.02
CA PHE A 505 -6.50 14.13 3.80
C PHE A 505 -6.47 12.60 3.68
N GLN A 506 -7.17 11.87 4.55
CA GLN A 506 -7.27 10.42 4.46
C GLN A 506 -7.91 9.97 3.14
N LYS A 507 -8.94 10.69 2.68
CA LYS A 507 -9.58 10.45 1.38
C LYS A 507 -8.59 10.64 0.23
N SER A 508 -7.77 11.69 0.25
CA SER A 508 -6.74 11.92 -0.78
C SER A 508 -5.71 10.80 -0.85
N ILE A 509 -5.30 10.24 0.30
CA ILE A 509 -4.37 9.10 0.36
C ILE A 509 -5.02 7.84 -0.24
N VAL A 510 -6.30 7.58 0.08
CA VAL A 510 -7.04 6.43 -0.48
C VAL A 510 -7.20 6.56 -1.98
N GLU A 511 -7.48 7.76 -2.49
CA GLU A 511 -7.57 8.03 -3.93
C GLU A 511 -6.22 7.83 -4.64
N GLU A 512 -5.12 8.26 -4.03
CA GLU A 512 -3.76 8.04 -4.56
C GLU A 512 -3.39 6.55 -4.56
N LYS A 513 -3.68 5.82 -3.47
CA LYS A 513 -3.46 4.36 -3.39
C LYS A 513 -4.31 3.58 -4.40
N ASN A 514 -5.56 3.97 -4.59
CA ASN A 514 -6.40 3.35 -5.62
C ASN A 514 -5.87 3.62 -7.02
N ARG A 515 -5.26 4.79 -7.27
CA ARG A 515 -4.59 5.09 -8.54
C ARG A 515 -3.36 4.21 -8.75
N GLU A 516 -2.49 4.08 -7.75
CA GLU A 516 -1.30 3.21 -7.81
C GLU A 516 -1.67 1.73 -8.04
N LEU A 517 -2.71 1.24 -7.37
CA LEU A 517 -3.24 -0.12 -7.58
C LEU A 517 -3.78 -0.29 -9.01
N LEU A 518 -4.54 0.69 -9.49
CA LEU A 518 -5.08 0.66 -10.84
C LEU A 518 -3.96 0.69 -11.89
N ASP A 519 -2.92 1.49 -11.69
CA ASP A 519 -1.74 1.53 -12.56
C ASP A 519 -0.99 0.18 -12.57
N SER A 520 -0.89 -0.49 -11.42
CA SER A 520 -0.25 -1.80 -11.29
C SER A 520 -1.06 -2.90 -12.00
N ILE A 521 -2.39 -2.86 -11.87
CA ILE A 521 -3.28 -3.81 -12.55
C ILE A 521 -3.29 -3.53 -14.07
N LEU A 522 -3.26 -2.27 -14.50
CA LEU A 522 -3.11 -1.90 -15.91
C LEU A 522 -1.77 -2.36 -16.48
N TYR A 523 -0.69 -2.35 -15.69
CA TYR A 523 0.59 -2.91 -16.10
C TYR A 523 0.51 -4.44 -16.27
N ALA A 524 -0.12 -5.16 -15.33
CA ALA A 524 -0.37 -6.59 -15.46
C ALA A 524 -1.19 -6.90 -16.73
N LYS A 525 -2.21 -6.08 -17.03
CA LYS A 525 -2.98 -6.18 -18.28
C LYS A 525 -2.10 -6.01 -19.52
N ARG A 526 -1.21 -5.01 -19.54
CA ARG A 526 -0.28 -4.82 -20.67
C ARG A 526 0.63 -6.03 -20.90
N LEU A 527 1.07 -6.69 -19.83
CA LEU A 527 1.86 -7.92 -19.94
C LEU A 527 1.03 -9.07 -20.51
N GLN A 528 -0.21 -9.22 -20.02
CA GLN A 528 -1.14 -10.23 -20.50
C GLN A 528 -1.47 -10.04 -22.00
N ASP A 529 -1.80 -8.80 -22.40
CA ASP A 529 -2.07 -8.42 -23.79
C ASP A 529 -0.86 -8.63 -24.72
N ALA A 530 0.37 -8.54 -24.20
CA ALA A 530 1.59 -8.79 -24.97
C ALA A 530 1.90 -10.28 -25.18
N ILE A 531 1.35 -11.16 -24.33
CA ILE A 531 1.56 -12.61 -24.38
C ILE A 531 0.48 -13.28 -25.22
N PHE A 532 -0.75 -12.77 -25.15
CA PHE A 532 -1.87 -13.32 -25.89
C PHE A 532 -1.87 -12.89 -27.37
N PRO A 533 -2.38 -13.75 -28.27
CA PRO A 533 -2.44 -13.42 -29.69
C PRO A 533 -3.32 -12.18 -29.93
N SER A 534 -2.83 -11.24 -30.73
CA SER A 534 -3.62 -10.06 -31.11
C SER A 534 -4.89 -10.44 -31.88
N SER A 535 -5.94 -9.63 -31.79
CA SER A 535 -7.18 -9.85 -32.56
C SER A 535 -6.93 -9.90 -34.07
N GLN A 536 -5.93 -9.17 -34.59
CA GLN A 536 -5.53 -9.23 -35.99
C GLN A 536 -4.92 -10.58 -36.37
N TYR A 537 -4.02 -11.10 -35.52
CA TYR A 537 -3.44 -12.43 -35.72
C TYR A 537 -4.51 -13.52 -35.67
N LEU A 538 -5.45 -13.42 -34.74
CA LEU A 538 -6.57 -14.35 -34.63
C LEU A 538 -7.51 -14.32 -35.82
N ASN A 539 -7.88 -13.14 -36.31
CA ASN A 539 -8.71 -13.05 -37.51
C ASN A 539 -7.97 -13.60 -38.75
N ALA A 540 -6.64 -13.45 -38.81
CA ALA A 540 -5.83 -14.03 -39.88
C ALA A 540 -5.78 -15.56 -39.82
N VAL A 541 -5.64 -16.12 -38.61
CA VAL A 541 -5.55 -17.58 -38.38
C VAL A 541 -6.92 -18.25 -38.50
N LEU A 542 -7.97 -17.65 -37.94
CA LEU A 542 -9.31 -18.24 -37.85
C LEU A 542 -10.25 -17.88 -39.01
N LYS A 543 -9.91 -16.92 -39.88
CA LYS A 543 -10.60 -16.44 -41.11
C LYS A 543 -12.13 -16.25 -41.04
N LYS A 544 -12.91 -17.29 -40.71
CA LYS A 544 -14.36 -17.34 -40.48
C LYS A 544 -14.65 -17.75 -39.03
N GLY A 545 -14.17 -17.02 -38.05
CA GLY A 545 -14.39 -17.31 -36.63
C GLY A 545 -14.52 -16.05 -35.78
N PHE A 546 -15.03 -16.20 -34.56
CA PHE A 546 -15.14 -15.12 -33.59
C PHE A 546 -14.58 -15.55 -32.23
N ILE A 547 -14.22 -14.55 -31.43
CA ILE A 547 -13.96 -14.69 -30.00
C ILE A 547 -14.81 -13.65 -29.26
N PHE A 548 -15.70 -14.13 -28.41
CA PHE A 548 -16.38 -13.34 -27.40
C PHE A 548 -15.59 -13.46 -26.10
N TYR A 549 -14.79 -12.43 -25.82
CA TYR A 549 -13.95 -12.35 -24.63
C TYR A 549 -14.37 -11.16 -23.78
N GLN A 550 -14.75 -11.42 -22.52
CA GLN A 550 -15.22 -10.41 -21.58
C GLN A 550 -14.72 -10.75 -20.17
N PRO A 551 -13.54 -10.23 -19.78
CA PRO A 551 -13.05 -10.25 -18.41
C PRO A 551 -14.07 -9.66 -17.43
N LYS A 552 -14.18 -10.24 -16.24
CA LYS A 552 -14.93 -9.69 -15.10
C LYS A 552 -14.21 -8.48 -14.50
N ASP A 553 -12.90 -8.63 -14.30
CA ASP A 553 -12.01 -7.59 -13.77
C ASP A 553 -11.16 -6.97 -14.92
N ILE A 554 -10.19 -6.12 -14.60
CA ILE A 554 -9.29 -5.50 -15.61
C ILE A 554 -8.42 -6.55 -16.32
N VAL A 555 -8.07 -7.63 -15.63
CA VAL A 555 -7.27 -8.77 -16.09
C VAL A 555 -8.05 -10.05 -15.80
N SER A 556 -7.78 -11.11 -16.58
CA SER A 556 -8.61 -12.33 -16.55
C SER A 556 -7.78 -13.61 -16.39
N GLY A 557 -8.35 -14.60 -15.70
CA GLY A 557 -7.85 -15.98 -15.68
C GLY A 557 -8.15 -16.68 -17.00
N ASP A 558 -9.33 -16.46 -17.57
CA ASP A 558 -9.69 -17.02 -18.87
C ASP A 558 -8.84 -16.44 -19.99
N PHE A 559 -8.48 -17.30 -20.94
CA PHE A 559 -7.80 -16.85 -22.15
C PHE A 559 -8.13 -17.73 -23.36
N TYR A 560 -8.00 -17.11 -24.53
CA TYR A 560 -8.00 -17.80 -25.81
C TYR A 560 -6.55 -17.92 -26.31
N TRP A 561 -6.28 -18.95 -27.09
CA TRP A 561 -4.95 -19.22 -27.61
C TRP A 561 -5.02 -19.73 -29.05
N ALA A 562 -4.10 -19.28 -29.90
CA ALA A 562 -4.01 -19.72 -31.28
C ALA A 562 -2.56 -19.69 -31.77
N GLN A 563 -2.18 -20.68 -32.57
CA GLN A 563 -0.87 -20.71 -33.21
C GLN A 563 -0.89 -21.54 -34.50
N GLU A 564 -0.20 -21.05 -35.54
CA GLU A 564 0.03 -21.79 -36.78
C GLU A 564 1.45 -22.38 -36.82
N LYS A 565 1.58 -23.65 -37.23
CA LYS A 565 2.86 -24.33 -37.44
C LYS A 565 2.77 -25.34 -38.58
N GLY A 566 3.32 -24.98 -39.74
CA GLY A 566 3.22 -25.83 -40.95
C GLY A 566 1.76 -25.97 -41.37
N ASN A 567 1.28 -27.21 -41.55
CA ASN A 567 -0.12 -27.48 -41.92
C ASN A 567 -1.07 -27.59 -40.71
N ASN A 568 -0.60 -27.25 -39.50
CA ASN A 568 -1.37 -27.37 -38.26
C ASN A 568 -1.76 -25.98 -37.76
N ILE A 569 -3.05 -25.79 -37.51
CA ILE A 569 -3.60 -24.60 -36.87
C ILE A 569 -4.14 -25.02 -35.50
N PHE A 570 -3.47 -24.57 -34.45
CA PHE A 570 -3.90 -24.82 -33.07
C PHE A 570 -4.79 -23.68 -32.59
N PHE A 571 -5.86 -24.04 -31.88
CA PHE A 571 -6.78 -23.10 -31.28
C PHE A 571 -7.35 -23.65 -29.97
N ALA A 572 -7.43 -22.83 -28.91
CA ALA A 572 -7.95 -23.24 -27.62
C ALA A 572 -8.69 -22.11 -26.88
N VAL A 573 -9.59 -22.54 -25.99
CA VAL A 573 -10.16 -21.70 -24.93
C VAL A 573 -9.87 -22.36 -23.60
N ALA A 574 -9.38 -21.56 -22.66
CA ALA A 574 -8.94 -21.98 -21.36
C ALA A 574 -9.56 -21.11 -20.26
N ASP A 575 -9.79 -21.75 -19.13
CA ASP A 575 -10.29 -21.22 -17.87
C ASP A 575 -9.27 -21.56 -16.79
N CYS A 576 -8.69 -20.54 -16.15
CA CYS A 576 -7.62 -20.73 -15.16
C CYS A 576 -8.15 -20.47 -13.76
N THR A 577 -7.59 -21.21 -12.80
CA THR A 577 -7.95 -21.04 -11.39
C THR A 577 -7.67 -19.61 -10.89
N GLY A 578 -8.69 -18.98 -10.31
CA GLY A 578 -8.61 -17.66 -9.68
C GLY A 578 -9.05 -16.52 -10.59
N HIS A 579 -9.41 -15.38 -10.00
CA HIS A 579 -9.84 -14.17 -10.73
C HIS A 579 -8.90 -13.00 -10.46
N GLY A 580 -8.95 -11.97 -11.32
CA GLY A 580 -8.09 -10.80 -11.20
C GLY A 580 -6.60 -11.14 -11.37
N VAL A 581 -5.72 -10.46 -10.60
CA VAL A 581 -4.26 -10.56 -10.80
C VAL A 581 -3.69 -11.98 -10.60
N PRO A 582 -4.10 -12.77 -9.59
CA PRO A 582 -3.66 -14.16 -9.47
C PRO A 582 -4.04 -15.03 -10.66
N GLY A 583 -5.30 -14.98 -11.11
CA GLY A 583 -5.76 -15.72 -12.30
C GLY A 583 -5.00 -15.32 -13.56
N ALA A 584 -4.73 -14.02 -13.73
CA ALA A 584 -3.94 -13.50 -14.84
C ALA A 584 -2.48 -14.01 -14.87
N LEU A 585 -1.89 -14.32 -13.71
CA LEU A 585 -0.56 -14.91 -13.65
C LEU A 585 -0.60 -16.40 -14.05
N VAL A 586 -1.62 -17.14 -13.61
CA VAL A 586 -1.81 -18.55 -13.99
C VAL A 586 -2.02 -18.66 -15.50
N SER A 587 -2.84 -17.78 -16.10
CA SER A 587 -3.10 -17.77 -17.54
C SER A 587 -1.85 -17.49 -18.38
N VAL A 588 -0.96 -16.61 -17.90
CA VAL A 588 0.36 -16.36 -18.51
C VAL A 588 1.27 -17.59 -18.42
N VAL A 589 1.29 -18.30 -17.30
CA VAL A 589 2.09 -19.53 -17.12
C VAL A 589 1.58 -20.62 -18.06
N CYS A 590 0.27 -20.87 -18.07
CA CYS A 590 -0.34 -21.91 -18.89
C CYS A 590 -0.24 -21.62 -20.40
N SER A 591 -0.43 -20.37 -20.82
CA SER A 591 -0.26 -19.95 -22.22
C SER A 591 1.18 -20.16 -22.72
N ASN A 592 2.18 -19.84 -21.88
CA ASN A 592 3.57 -20.12 -22.21
C ASN A 592 3.88 -21.63 -22.26
N ALA A 593 3.30 -22.42 -21.36
CA ALA A 593 3.47 -23.88 -21.39
C ALA A 593 2.94 -24.49 -22.69
N LEU A 594 1.76 -24.05 -23.18
CA LEU A 594 1.22 -24.44 -24.50
C LEU A 594 2.19 -24.10 -25.63
N LYS A 595 2.69 -22.86 -25.64
CA LYS A 595 3.66 -22.40 -26.63
C LYS A 595 4.94 -23.23 -26.63
N ARG A 596 5.45 -23.63 -25.47
CA ARG A 596 6.66 -24.45 -25.32
C ARG A 596 6.42 -25.88 -25.80
N ALA A 597 5.29 -26.50 -25.45
CA ALA A 597 4.94 -27.85 -25.88
C ALA A 597 4.99 -27.99 -27.42
N ILE A 598 4.54 -26.97 -28.15
CA ILE A 598 4.53 -26.96 -29.62
C ILE A 598 5.88 -26.53 -30.21
N ASN A 599 6.50 -25.47 -29.70
CA ASN A 599 7.68 -24.89 -30.34
C ASN A 599 9.01 -25.51 -29.90
N GLU A 600 9.14 -25.89 -28.64
CA GLU A 600 10.37 -26.46 -28.07
C GLU A 600 10.34 -27.98 -28.13
N PHE A 601 9.20 -28.58 -27.76
CA PHE A 601 9.07 -30.04 -27.69
C PHE A 601 8.47 -30.66 -28.97
N HIS A 602 8.04 -29.83 -29.93
CA HIS A 602 7.51 -30.26 -31.24
C HIS A 602 6.37 -31.27 -31.16
N ILE A 603 5.49 -31.12 -30.17
CA ILE A 603 4.32 -31.98 -29.98
C ILE A 603 3.12 -31.37 -30.70
N TYR A 604 2.44 -32.15 -31.56
CA TYR A 604 1.29 -31.69 -32.35
C TYR A 604 0.00 -32.47 -32.08
N ASP A 605 0.06 -33.52 -31.25
CA ASP A 605 -1.12 -34.28 -30.82
C ASP A 605 -1.74 -33.61 -29.57
N PRO A 606 -3.00 -33.13 -29.61
CA PRO A 606 -3.61 -32.38 -28.51
C PRO A 606 -3.54 -33.06 -27.13
N GLY A 607 -3.83 -34.36 -27.03
CA GLY A 607 -3.76 -35.10 -25.77
C GLY A 607 -2.34 -35.08 -25.19
N LYS A 608 -1.33 -35.38 -26.01
CA LYS A 608 0.08 -35.29 -25.59
C LYS A 608 0.52 -33.86 -25.27
N ILE A 609 -0.04 -32.85 -25.94
CA ILE A 609 0.21 -31.44 -25.61
C ILE A 609 -0.30 -31.17 -24.19
N LEU A 610 -1.54 -31.55 -23.86
CA LEU A 610 -2.10 -31.31 -22.53
C LEU A 610 -1.30 -32.04 -21.43
N ASP A 611 -0.85 -33.28 -21.69
CA ASP A 611 0.03 -34.01 -20.77
C ASP A 611 1.36 -33.27 -20.55
N LYS A 612 1.97 -32.74 -21.62
CA LYS A 612 3.23 -31.98 -21.51
C LYS A 612 3.03 -30.64 -20.82
N VAL A 613 1.91 -29.96 -21.08
CA VAL A 613 1.57 -28.69 -20.42
C VAL A 613 1.41 -28.93 -18.91
N ARG A 614 0.76 -30.02 -18.50
CA ARG A 614 0.65 -30.40 -17.08
C ARG A 614 2.02 -30.51 -16.41
N GLU A 615 2.96 -31.20 -17.04
CA GLU A 615 4.34 -31.33 -16.54
C GLU A 615 5.00 -29.96 -16.38
N LEU A 616 4.96 -29.11 -17.41
CA LEU A 616 5.58 -27.78 -17.39
C LEU A 616 4.95 -26.83 -16.36
N VAL A 617 3.64 -26.92 -16.16
CA VAL A 617 2.91 -26.14 -15.15
C VAL A 617 3.30 -26.61 -13.74
N ALA A 618 3.33 -27.92 -13.51
CA ALA A 618 3.76 -28.49 -12.23
C ALA A 618 5.20 -28.10 -11.87
N GLU A 619 6.15 -28.22 -12.81
CA GLU A 619 7.54 -27.77 -12.62
C GLU A 619 7.65 -26.28 -12.26
N THR A 620 6.77 -25.45 -12.81
CA THR A 620 6.77 -24.01 -12.57
C THR A 620 6.31 -23.69 -11.15
N PHE A 621 5.34 -24.45 -10.62
CA PHE A 621 4.79 -24.28 -9.29
C PHE A 621 5.55 -25.05 -8.19
N GLU A 622 6.38 -26.03 -8.51
CA GLU A 622 7.19 -26.78 -7.54
C GLU A 622 8.40 -26.03 -6.98
N LYS A 623 8.75 -24.88 -7.55
CA LYS A 623 9.90 -24.07 -7.09
C LYS A 623 9.61 -23.28 -5.81
N SER A 624 8.42 -23.40 -5.23
CA SER A 624 8.02 -22.77 -3.97
C SER A 624 7.78 -23.79 -2.85
N GLU A 625 8.06 -23.40 -1.59
CA GLU A 625 7.79 -24.22 -0.39
C GLU A 625 6.29 -24.37 -0.07
N GLU A 626 5.41 -23.66 -0.79
CA GLU A 626 3.95 -23.74 -0.64
C GLU A 626 3.32 -24.66 -1.71
N GLU A 627 2.36 -25.49 -1.31
CA GLU A 627 1.57 -26.33 -2.22
C GLU A 627 0.59 -25.47 -3.05
N VAL A 628 0.99 -25.09 -4.25
CA VAL A 628 0.10 -24.43 -5.22
C VAL A 628 -0.64 -25.49 -6.04
N LYS A 629 -1.97 -25.51 -5.96
CA LYS A 629 -2.86 -26.43 -6.72
C LYS A 629 -3.56 -25.77 -7.90
N ASP A 630 -3.18 -24.54 -8.23
CA ASP A 630 -3.77 -23.78 -9.33
C ASP A 630 -3.48 -24.44 -10.68
N GLY A 631 -4.43 -24.34 -11.60
CA GLY A 631 -4.34 -24.99 -12.91
C GLY A 631 -5.25 -24.38 -13.96
N MET A 632 -5.55 -25.19 -14.96
CA MET A 632 -6.31 -24.78 -16.13
C MET A 632 -7.26 -25.86 -16.62
N ASP A 633 -8.49 -25.46 -16.90
CA ASP A 633 -9.47 -26.21 -17.66
C ASP A 633 -9.43 -25.70 -19.11
N ILE A 634 -9.35 -26.59 -20.08
CA ILE A 634 -9.06 -26.20 -21.47
C ILE A 634 -9.72 -27.13 -22.48
N SER A 635 -10.11 -26.55 -23.61
CA SER A 635 -10.49 -27.26 -24.82
C SER A 635 -9.48 -26.88 -25.92
N LEU A 636 -8.74 -27.86 -26.47
CA LEU A 636 -7.64 -27.64 -27.41
C LEU A 636 -7.90 -28.38 -28.73
N CYS A 637 -7.95 -27.62 -29.83
CA CYS A 637 -8.06 -28.12 -31.20
C CYS A 637 -6.72 -28.00 -31.94
N ASN A 638 -6.44 -28.98 -32.80
CA ASN A 638 -5.47 -28.90 -33.88
C ASN A 638 -6.21 -29.21 -35.19
N LEU A 639 -6.27 -28.21 -36.08
CA LEU A 639 -6.80 -28.32 -37.43
C LEU A 639 -5.64 -28.63 -38.37
N GLU A 640 -5.58 -29.88 -38.81
CA GLU A 640 -4.59 -30.36 -39.77
C GLU A 640 -5.17 -30.21 -41.18
N VAL A 641 -4.62 -29.28 -41.96
CA VAL A 641 -5.03 -29.04 -43.35
C VAL A 641 -4.37 -30.10 -44.23
N LEU A 642 -5.18 -31.04 -44.73
CA LEU A 642 -4.71 -32.13 -45.58
C LEU A 642 -4.68 -31.69 -47.06
N GLU A 643 -5.77 -31.08 -47.52
CA GLU A 643 -5.96 -30.55 -48.88
C GLU A 643 -6.84 -29.29 -48.81
N PRO A 644 -6.86 -28.40 -49.84
CA PRO A 644 -7.78 -27.26 -49.87
C PRO A 644 -9.24 -27.70 -49.69
N GLY A 645 -9.87 -27.31 -48.58
CA GLY A 645 -11.26 -27.69 -48.25
C GLY A 645 -11.43 -28.99 -47.44
N LYS A 646 -10.35 -29.75 -47.20
CA LYS A 646 -10.37 -30.97 -46.36
C LYS A 646 -9.52 -30.78 -45.10
N ILE A 647 -10.18 -30.62 -43.96
CA ILE A 647 -9.55 -30.35 -42.67
C ILE A 647 -9.81 -31.53 -41.71
N ASN A 648 -8.75 -32.06 -41.12
CA ASN A 648 -8.85 -33.07 -40.08
C ASN A 648 -8.73 -32.39 -38.71
N LEU A 649 -9.77 -32.51 -37.88
CA LEU A 649 -9.81 -31.98 -36.54
C LEU A 649 -9.30 -33.03 -35.55
N LYS A 650 -8.23 -32.69 -34.83
CA LYS A 650 -7.77 -33.38 -33.63
C LYS A 650 -8.14 -32.54 -32.41
N TRP A 651 -8.70 -33.15 -31.38
CA TRP A 651 -9.15 -32.43 -30.17
C TRP A 651 -8.86 -33.20 -28.89
N ALA A 652 -8.49 -32.48 -27.83
CA ALA A 652 -8.47 -32.97 -26.46
C ALA A 652 -8.93 -31.87 -25.49
N GLY A 653 -9.50 -32.26 -24.35
CA GLY A 653 -9.97 -31.31 -23.35
C GLY A 653 -9.82 -31.81 -21.91
N ALA A 654 -9.67 -30.83 -21.01
CA ALA A 654 -9.64 -30.93 -19.56
C ALA A 654 -10.81 -30.12 -19.00
N ASN A 655 -11.82 -30.81 -18.43
CA ASN A 655 -13.12 -30.30 -17.96
C ASN A 655 -14.01 -29.59 -19.02
N ASN A 656 -13.44 -28.82 -19.93
CA ASN A 656 -14.15 -28.04 -20.96
C ASN A 656 -14.37 -28.84 -22.26
N PRO A 657 -15.62 -29.01 -22.72
CA PRO A 657 -15.94 -29.82 -23.89
C PRO A 657 -15.65 -29.09 -25.21
N LEU A 658 -15.86 -29.78 -26.33
CA LEU A 658 -15.96 -29.20 -27.66
C LEU A 658 -17.34 -29.49 -28.24
N TRP A 659 -17.97 -28.48 -28.82
CA TRP A 659 -19.22 -28.63 -29.57
C TRP A 659 -18.98 -28.49 -31.06
N LEU A 660 -19.47 -29.46 -31.83
CA LEU A 660 -19.50 -29.46 -33.29
C LEU A 660 -20.96 -29.46 -33.76
N VAL A 661 -21.31 -28.53 -34.65
CA VAL A 661 -22.62 -28.42 -35.28
C VAL A 661 -22.45 -28.54 -36.78
N ARG A 662 -23.12 -29.53 -37.38
CA ARG A 662 -23.04 -29.87 -38.79
C ARG A 662 -24.39 -29.63 -39.48
N PRO A 663 -24.47 -28.77 -40.52
CA PRO A 663 -25.70 -28.55 -41.26
C PRO A 663 -26.07 -29.75 -42.14
N LEU A 664 -27.35 -30.10 -42.17
CA LEU A 664 -27.88 -31.16 -43.03
C LEU A 664 -28.28 -30.55 -44.39
N SER A 665 -27.36 -30.52 -45.36
CA SER A 665 -27.66 -30.14 -46.75
C SER A 665 -28.06 -31.37 -47.60
N VAL A 666 -28.77 -31.12 -48.71
CA VAL A 666 -29.21 -32.17 -49.66
C VAL A 666 -28.01 -32.91 -50.29
N ASP A 667 -26.87 -32.25 -50.51
CA ASP A 667 -25.64 -32.87 -51.06
C ASP A 667 -24.88 -33.74 -50.04
N ASN A 668 -24.98 -33.46 -48.74
CA ASN A 668 -24.35 -34.26 -47.69
C ASN A 668 -25.10 -35.57 -47.38
N SER A 669 -26.28 -35.76 -47.97
CA SER A 669 -27.14 -36.94 -47.74
C SER A 669 -26.58 -38.25 -48.33
N LEU A 670 -25.73 -38.18 -49.37
CA LEU A 670 -25.15 -39.35 -50.02
C LEU A 670 -23.92 -39.93 -49.30
N HIS A 671 -23.16 -39.11 -48.56
CA HIS A 671 -22.02 -39.59 -47.77
C HIS A 671 -22.42 -40.18 -46.40
N TYR A 672 -23.67 -39.97 -45.98
CA TYR A 672 -24.10 -40.20 -44.60
C TYR A 672 -24.92 -41.47 -44.35
N LEU A 673 -25.41 -42.15 -45.40
CA LEU A 673 -26.19 -43.38 -45.26
C LEU A 673 -25.33 -44.63 -44.92
N GLN A 674 -24.02 -44.48 -44.70
CA GLN A 674 -23.10 -45.60 -44.43
C GLN A 674 -22.46 -45.63 -43.04
N ARG A 675 -22.74 -44.67 -42.14
CA ARG A 675 -22.08 -44.56 -40.82
C ARG A 675 -22.99 -44.78 -39.61
N GLU A 676 -24.19 -45.32 -39.78
CA GLU A 676 -25.11 -45.54 -38.65
C GLU A 676 -24.78 -46.79 -37.80
N SER A 677 -23.59 -47.40 -37.93
CA SER A 677 -23.25 -48.60 -37.15
C SER A 677 -21.83 -48.72 -36.60
N GLU A 678 -20.92 -47.76 -36.79
CA GLU A 678 -19.54 -47.92 -36.29
C GLU A 678 -18.98 -46.68 -35.56
N ARG A 679 -18.92 -46.81 -34.23
CA ARG A 679 -18.11 -46.05 -33.26
C ARG A 679 -18.51 -44.60 -32.97
N LEU A 680 -19.63 -44.41 -32.27
CA LEU A 680 -19.71 -43.35 -31.26
C LEU A 680 -19.13 -43.91 -29.95
N SER A 681 -18.03 -43.35 -29.47
CA SER A 681 -17.42 -43.71 -28.18
C SER A 681 -18.36 -43.40 -27.01
N GLU A 682 -18.22 -44.08 -25.87
CA GLU A 682 -19.01 -43.84 -24.63
C GLU A 682 -18.99 -42.38 -24.13
N ASN A 683 -18.06 -41.56 -24.64
CA ASN A 683 -17.79 -40.18 -24.21
C ASN A 683 -18.33 -39.09 -25.17
N THR A 684 -19.26 -39.39 -26.06
CA THR A 684 -19.84 -38.39 -26.99
C THR A 684 -21.35 -38.22 -26.76
N LYS A 685 -21.84 -36.99 -26.61
CA LYS A 685 -23.30 -36.72 -26.68
C LYS A 685 -23.68 -36.34 -28.10
N TYR A 686 -24.69 -37.01 -28.62
CA TYR A 686 -25.15 -36.86 -29.99
C TYR A 686 -26.63 -36.48 -30.03
N PHE A 687 -26.99 -35.52 -30.86
CA PHE A 687 -28.38 -35.18 -31.15
C PHE A 687 -28.52 -34.71 -32.60
N LYS A 688 -29.56 -35.18 -33.29
CA LYS A 688 -29.86 -34.82 -34.68
C LYS A 688 -31.31 -34.34 -34.79
N ASN A 689 -31.53 -33.24 -35.52
CA ASN A 689 -32.87 -32.79 -35.90
C ASN A 689 -32.95 -32.63 -37.44
N ASN A 690 -34.03 -32.02 -37.94
CA ASN A 690 -34.23 -31.87 -39.39
C ASN A 690 -33.27 -30.87 -40.08
N HIS A 691 -32.51 -30.08 -39.32
CA HIS A 691 -31.70 -28.98 -39.84
C HIS A 691 -30.20 -29.18 -39.56
N PHE A 692 -29.83 -29.75 -38.41
CA PHE A 692 -28.44 -29.89 -37.97
C PHE A 692 -28.20 -31.21 -37.20
N GLU A 693 -26.94 -31.64 -37.20
CA GLU A 693 -26.36 -32.65 -36.34
C GLU A 693 -25.47 -31.97 -35.29
N PHE A 694 -25.69 -32.26 -34.01
CA PHE A 694 -24.93 -31.73 -32.87
C PHE A 694 -24.12 -32.84 -32.22
N ILE A 695 -22.82 -32.60 -32.06
CA ILE A 695 -21.86 -33.52 -31.46
C ILE A 695 -21.13 -32.78 -30.33
N GLU A 696 -21.24 -33.27 -29.11
CA GLU A 696 -20.46 -32.80 -27.96
C GLU A 696 -19.41 -33.85 -27.61
N PHE A 697 -18.14 -33.50 -27.81
CA PHE A 697 -16.99 -34.26 -27.36
C PHE A 697 -16.76 -33.93 -25.87
N LYS A 698 -16.88 -34.93 -25.00
CA LYS A 698 -16.65 -34.74 -23.56
C LYS A 698 -15.17 -34.75 -23.23
N ALA A 699 -14.74 -33.80 -22.41
CA ALA A 699 -13.39 -33.74 -21.89
C ALA A 699 -13.16 -34.80 -20.81
N HIS A 700 -11.88 -35.05 -20.49
CA HIS A 700 -11.56 -35.76 -19.26
C HIS A 700 -11.93 -34.87 -18.07
N ILE A 701 -12.56 -35.46 -17.05
CA ILE A 701 -12.92 -34.74 -15.83
C ILE A 701 -11.70 -34.67 -14.92
N GLN A 702 -10.76 -33.81 -15.30
CA GLN A 702 -9.51 -33.49 -14.60
C GLN A 702 -8.99 -32.16 -15.12
N ALA A 703 -8.38 -31.38 -14.25
CA ALA A 703 -7.72 -30.12 -14.62
C ALA A 703 -6.27 -30.36 -15.05
N ILE A 704 -5.66 -29.34 -15.65
CA ILE A 704 -4.22 -29.29 -15.87
C ILE A 704 -3.56 -28.62 -14.67
N CYS A 705 -3.28 -29.41 -13.65
CA CYS A 705 -2.57 -29.00 -12.44
C CYS A 705 -1.65 -30.11 -11.92
N LYS A 706 -0.96 -29.85 -10.81
CA LYS A 706 -0.15 -30.87 -10.12
C LYS A 706 -1.06 -31.89 -9.41
N GLU A 707 -1.04 -33.13 -9.88
CA GLU A 707 -1.79 -34.26 -9.31
C GLU A 707 -0.86 -35.46 -9.06
N GLU A 708 -1.16 -36.26 -8.02
CA GLU A 708 -0.35 -37.42 -7.64
C GLU A 708 -0.48 -38.59 -8.63
N ASN A 709 -1.64 -38.75 -9.29
CA ASN A 709 -1.91 -39.85 -10.24
C ASN A 709 -2.70 -39.33 -11.46
N PRO A 710 -2.06 -38.55 -12.34
CA PRO A 710 -2.72 -37.97 -13.50
C PRO A 710 -3.13 -39.03 -14.53
N ILE A 711 -4.33 -38.90 -15.09
CA ILE A 711 -4.78 -39.73 -16.22
C ILE A 711 -4.30 -39.07 -17.53
N PRO A 712 -3.64 -39.80 -18.45
CA PRO A 712 -3.25 -39.26 -19.74
C PRO A 712 -4.45 -38.78 -20.57
N PHE A 713 -4.32 -37.63 -21.25
CA PHE A 713 -5.38 -37.13 -22.11
C PHE A 713 -5.47 -37.89 -23.44
N THR A 714 -6.69 -38.17 -23.88
CA THR A 714 -6.95 -38.84 -25.17
C THR A 714 -7.29 -37.83 -26.27
N THR A 715 -6.64 -37.96 -27.43
CA THR A 715 -6.98 -37.19 -28.63
C THR A 715 -8.12 -37.85 -29.40
N HIS A 716 -9.17 -37.08 -29.66
CA HIS A 716 -10.26 -37.42 -30.57
C HIS A 716 -9.97 -36.87 -31.96
N THR A 717 -10.30 -37.62 -33.01
CA THR A 717 -10.06 -37.21 -34.40
C THR A 717 -11.34 -37.34 -35.22
N THR A 718 -11.68 -36.30 -35.99
CA THR A 718 -12.82 -36.28 -36.90
C THR A 718 -12.55 -35.40 -38.12
N GLU A 719 -13.10 -35.75 -39.28
CA GLU A 719 -13.02 -34.91 -40.48
C GLU A 719 -14.09 -33.80 -40.42
N LEU A 720 -13.71 -32.58 -40.80
CA LEU A 720 -14.58 -31.42 -40.94
C LEU A 720 -14.95 -31.19 -42.41
N TYR A 721 -16.19 -30.76 -42.63
CA TYR A 721 -16.73 -30.41 -43.94
C TYR A 721 -17.15 -28.94 -43.98
N GLU A 722 -17.30 -28.40 -45.18
CA GLU A 722 -17.76 -27.03 -45.39
C GLU A 722 -19.12 -26.79 -44.69
N GLY A 723 -19.19 -25.70 -43.90
CA GLY A 723 -20.36 -25.35 -43.11
C GLY A 723 -20.35 -25.89 -41.68
N ASP A 724 -19.45 -26.81 -41.31
CA ASP A 724 -19.27 -27.25 -39.93
C ASP A 724 -18.89 -26.07 -39.02
N SER A 725 -19.51 -26.01 -37.84
CA SER A 725 -19.26 -24.97 -36.85
C SER A 725 -18.78 -25.58 -35.53
N LEU A 726 -17.65 -25.10 -35.03
CA LEU A 726 -17.02 -25.51 -33.78
C LEU A 726 -17.20 -24.43 -32.71
N TYR A 727 -17.47 -24.83 -31.47
CA TYR A 727 -17.57 -23.93 -30.32
C TYR A 727 -16.77 -24.45 -29.12
N LEU A 728 -15.91 -23.57 -28.58
CA LEU A 728 -15.11 -23.78 -27.38
C LEU A 728 -15.45 -22.65 -26.41
N PHE A 729 -15.51 -22.94 -25.11
CA PHE A 729 -15.92 -21.93 -24.12
C PHE A 729 -15.44 -22.28 -22.70
N SER A 730 -15.27 -21.25 -21.87
CA SER A 730 -15.19 -21.34 -20.41
C SER A 730 -16.59 -21.38 -19.78
N ASP A 731 -16.66 -21.66 -18.47
CA ASP A 731 -17.94 -21.84 -17.78
C ASP A 731 -18.67 -20.52 -17.45
N GLY A 732 -18.00 -19.38 -17.48
CA GLY A 732 -18.53 -18.10 -17.00
C GLY A 732 -19.81 -17.63 -17.69
N PHE A 733 -20.00 -17.93 -18.99
CA PHE A 733 -21.27 -17.65 -19.67
C PHE A 733 -22.43 -18.46 -19.05
N ALA A 734 -22.20 -19.75 -18.80
CA ALA A 734 -23.19 -20.65 -18.23
C ALA A 734 -23.46 -20.35 -16.75
N ASP A 735 -22.45 -19.85 -16.03
CA ASP A 735 -22.50 -19.58 -14.59
C ASP A 735 -23.05 -18.20 -14.23
N GLN A 736 -23.21 -17.30 -15.21
CA GLN A 736 -23.81 -15.99 -15.00
C GLN A 736 -25.24 -16.05 -14.44
N PHE A 737 -25.46 -15.31 -13.35
CA PHE A 737 -26.77 -15.10 -12.75
C PHE A 737 -27.54 -14.00 -13.49
N GLY A 738 -28.84 -14.23 -13.72
CA GLY A 738 -29.66 -13.33 -14.53
C GLY A 738 -31.14 -13.71 -14.64
N GLY A 739 -31.85 -12.96 -15.48
CA GLY A 739 -33.30 -13.06 -15.70
C GLY A 739 -34.14 -12.58 -14.50
N GLU A 740 -35.46 -12.54 -14.68
CA GLU A 740 -36.42 -12.03 -13.67
C GLU A 740 -36.33 -12.71 -12.30
N LYS A 741 -35.83 -13.95 -12.27
CA LYS A 741 -35.70 -14.77 -11.06
C LYS A 741 -34.26 -14.89 -10.53
N GLY A 742 -33.30 -14.17 -11.13
CA GLY A 742 -31.89 -14.18 -10.71
C GLY A 742 -31.27 -15.57 -10.66
N LYS A 743 -31.44 -16.39 -11.71
CA LYS A 743 -30.92 -17.77 -11.77
C LYS A 743 -29.67 -17.86 -12.65
N LYS A 744 -28.86 -18.91 -12.48
CA LYS A 744 -27.77 -19.26 -13.42
C LYS A 744 -28.33 -19.52 -14.83
N TYR A 745 -27.56 -19.15 -15.86
CA TYR A 745 -27.93 -19.38 -17.27
C TYR A 745 -28.00 -20.88 -17.61
N LYS A 746 -27.00 -21.64 -17.15
CA LYS A 746 -26.76 -23.07 -17.36
C LYS A 746 -26.39 -23.44 -18.79
N LEU A 747 -25.55 -24.47 -18.90
CA LEU A 747 -25.04 -24.99 -20.17
C LEU A 747 -26.13 -25.44 -21.15
N HIS A 748 -27.24 -26.00 -20.65
CA HIS A 748 -28.38 -26.42 -21.49
C HIS A 748 -28.94 -25.28 -22.32
N LYS A 749 -29.18 -24.11 -21.71
CA LYS A 749 -29.72 -22.94 -22.42
C LYS A 749 -28.70 -22.35 -23.39
N PHE A 750 -27.42 -22.42 -23.04
CA PHE A 750 -26.35 -21.97 -23.92
C PHE A 750 -26.29 -22.82 -25.19
N ARG A 751 -26.45 -24.13 -25.05
CA ARG A 751 -26.58 -25.02 -26.21
C ARG A 751 -27.80 -24.67 -27.07
N GLU A 752 -28.97 -24.41 -26.47
CA GLU A 752 -30.17 -23.98 -27.21
C GLU A 752 -29.93 -22.68 -27.98
N LEU A 753 -29.24 -21.72 -27.36
CA LEU A 753 -28.84 -20.47 -28.01
C LEU A 753 -27.95 -20.75 -29.22
N ILE A 754 -26.86 -21.51 -29.06
CA ILE A 754 -25.95 -21.86 -30.16
C ILE A 754 -26.72 -22.53 -31.30
N LEU A 755 -27.58 -23.50 -31.01
CA LEU A 755 -28.38 -24.18 -32.04
C LEU A 755 -29.34 -23.23 -32.77
N SER A 756 -29.88 -22.21 -32.08
CA SER A 756 -30.83 -21.26 -32.67
C SER A 756 -30.20 -20.22 -33.61
N ILE A 757 -28.86 -20.08 -33.60
CA ILE A 757 -28.16 -19.03 -34.35
C ILE A 757 -27.33 -19.56 -35.54
N GLN A 758 -27.43 -20.86 -35.85
CA GLN A 758 -26.57 -21.50 -36.86
C GLN A 758 -26.76 -20.96 -38.29
N GLU A 759 -27.93 -20.43 -38.63
CA GLU A 759 -28.24 -19.88 -39.96
C GLU A 759 -27.48 -18.58 -40.26
N TYR A 760 -26.98 -17.89 -39.23
CA TYR A 760 -26.27 -16.63 -39.36
C TYR A 760 -24.76 -16.86 -39.56
N ASP A 761 -24.07 -15.87 -40.14
CA ASP A 761 -22.62 -15.84 -40.18
C ASP A 761 -22.00 -15.68 -38.78
N MET A 762 -20.69 -15.92 -38.67
CA MET A 762 -19.99 -15.99 -37.38
C MET A 762 -19.95 -14.63 -36.66
N ASP A 763 -19.89 -13.51 -37.39
CA ASP A 763 -19.93 -12.18 -36.79
C ASP A 763 -21.31 -11.92 -36.17
N LYS A 764 -22.37 -12.26 -36.90
CA LYS A 764 -23.74 -12.11 -36.42
C LYS A 764 -24.05 -13.03 -35.25
N GLN A 765 -23.50 -14.25 -35.26
CA GLN A 765 -23.60 -15.15 -34.11
C GLN A 765 -22.93 -14.58 -32.86
N ASN A 766 -21.73 -13.99 -33.00
CA ASN A 766 -21.05 -13.31 -31.90
C ASN A 766 -21.92 -12.20 -31.29
N ASP A 767 -22.52 -11.36 -32.14
CA ASP A 767 -23.45 -10.31 -31.69
C ASP A 767 -24.66 -10.88 -30.96
N MET A 768 -25.23 -11.98 -31.44
CA MET A 768 -26.38 -12.62 -30.80
C MET A 768 -26.01 -13.23 -29.44
N ILE A 769 -24.84 -13.84 -29.32
CA ILE A 769 -24.30 -14.38 -28.05
C ILE A 769 -24.10 -13.24 -27.04
N ARG A 770 -23.45 -12.14 -27.46
CA ARG A 770 -23.24 -10.95 -26.62
C ARG A 770 -24.57 -10.35 -26.16
N ASN A 771 -25.53 -10.19 -27.07
CA ASN A 771 -26.84 -9.63 -26.74
C ASN A 771 -27.64 -10.55 -25.81
N ALA A 772 -27.56 -11.86 -25.99
CA ALA A 772 -28.19 -12.83 -25.10
C ALA A 772 -27.59 -12.78 -23.69
N PHE A 773 -26.26 -12.61 -23.59
CA PHE A 773 -25.56 -12.44 -22.32
C PHE A 773 -26.00 -11.18 -21.58
N GLU A 774 -25.90 -10.00 -22.23
CA GLU A 774 -26.26 -8.72 -21.61
C GLU A 774 -27.73 -8.67 -21.21
N LYS A 775 -28.62 -9.22 -22.04
CA LYS A 775 -30.05 -9.33 -21.71
C LYS A 775 -30.29 -10.25 -20.51
N TRP A 776 -29.55 -11.35 -20.39
CA TRP A 776 -29.69 -12.26 -19.25
C TRP A 776 -29.18 -11.62 -17.97
N LYS A 777 -27.95 -11.09 -17.98
CA LYS A 777 -27.30 -10.41 -16.85
C LYS A 777 -28.15 -9.23 -16.34
N GLY A 778 -28.67 -8.40 -17.25
CA GLY A 778 -29.45 -7.22 -16.90
C GLY A 778 -28.64 -6.27 -16.01
N ASN A 779 -29.19 -5.92 -14.84
CA ASN A 779 -28.53 -5.04 -13.87
C ASN A 779 -27.65 -5.79 -12.84
N LEU A 780 -27.53 -7.11 -12.94
CA LEU A 780 -26.67 -7.87 -12.04
C LEU A 780 -25.20 -7.75 -12.48
N GLU A 781 -24.30 -7.89 -11.51
CA GLU A 781 -22.86 -7.90 -11.78
C GLU A 781 -22.45 -9.16 -12.53
N GLN A 782 -21.37 -9.03 -13.32
CA GLN A 782 -20.74 -10.18 -13.95
C GLN A 782 -20.06 -11.04 -12.89
N VAL A 783 -20.30 -12.35 -12.93
CA VAL A 783 -19.91 -13.26 -11.86
C VAL A 783 -18.51 -13.82 -12.09
N ASP A 784 -18.17 -14.10 -13.35
CA ASP A 784 -16.90 -14.69 -13.73
C ASP A 784 -16.39 -14.16 -15.08
N ASP A 785 -15.15 -14.46 -15.41
CA ASP A 785 -14.57 -14.21 -16.73
C ASP A 785 -15.31 -15.00 -17.83
N ILE A 786 -15.31 -14.50 -19.06
CA ILE A 786 -16.02 -15.15 -20.16
C ILE A 786 -15.11 -15.23 -21.37
N CYS A 787 -14.92 -16.45 -21.85
CA CYS A 787 -14.31 -16.71 -23.13
C CYS A 787 -15.14 -17.72 -23.92
N VAL A 788 -15.65 -17.31 -25.08
CA VAL A 788 -16.35 -18.17 -26.03
C VAL A 788 -15.73 -17.95 -27.40
N ALA A 789 -15.39 -19.03 -28.08
CA ALA A 789 -14.89 -18.97 -29.43
C ALA A 789 -15.70 -19.85 -30.37
N GLY A 790 -15.97 -19.32 -31.55
CA GLY A 790 -16.66 -20.02 -32.62
C GLY A 790 -15.81 -20.03 -33.88
N LEU A 791 -15.77 -21.15 -34.59
CA LEU A 791 -15.13 -21.26 -35.90
C LEU A 791 -16.07 -21.97 -36.88
N ARG A 792 -16.21 -21.45 -38.09
CA ARG A 792 -16.91 -22.12 -39.19
C ARG A 792 -15.94 -22.46 -40.32
N VAL A 793 -15.97 -23.71 -40.78
CA VAL A 793 -15.15 -24.19 -41.91
C VAL A 793 -15.73 -23.69 -43.24
#